data_AF-A0A9D8G2N2-F1
#
_entry.id   AF-A0A9D8G2N2-F1
#
_cell.length_a   1.000
_cell.length_b   1.000
_cell.length_c   1.000
_cell.angle_alpha   90.00
_cell.angle_beta   90.00
_cell.angle_gamma   90.00
#
_symmetry.space_group_name_H-M   'P 1'
#
loop_
_entity.id
_entity.type
_entity.pdbx_description
1 polymer ?
#
loop_
_entity_poly.entity_id
_entity_poly.type
_entity_poly.pdbx_seq_one_letter_code
_entity_poly.pdbx_strand_id
1 'polypeptide(L)'
;MMQRDQFHGFIRKCCIAVAIATSVHSYANPSTTSDEEAFLIRRIAEFWKDGDYAIVKSQIHDFVKKHPQSGLKDYLHGILADLFLQEGQYEQALNLYVNLSEPTIQDKTLLNRLQCYYELNRYEDLLRDGEKHLVSNNFGDRKEEFQFIMAESYFRLALNLKEDTQKSTLLTKAQPLYETLVESDYGDVSSFALADIYRMLKQNVKGVDLYLSLAEKHPEQKEALLFNAALLEANINKQVSVEIFDRVIALNGPRAGDASFNRLLLQFQNENYEEVINEYRSVYPHVPEDQMPSFHFIVGKSFYLLKNHENAITPLEKYISDQKTPSPQYKDALLLQMTCANQVENEPLFDKTLNRFQEAYPSDAELAKAHFMHAMLLKKQGDFEKVEQKLELLFDPGLAFNDPENLLYEYSVATHQNAHYTTSYGALQQFLIDFPSSSLKDSAWRYFLSCCLHLSQAAEQEPSAYSKDLFLTDLQKVLNNKSCLSEEESREYKLLYAKLAYELAHYNNALESLKEYILDYPNHQTLGEAHLIIALSLSKLDIDPEAFCTHLETALQLNPNLYHTGSVYLQLYNAYITRAQTEENPALLIDRAAYYLYAALQDNSQPVKVENQLWLAGYYYQKAKEYLEEHWTHTAGDNNDISLCIDRALDLYNRVLSSDKGALKTIDGKHLYLEAEALKFAELAGLRSHINKKIAILESLIEQQNARPSWDWQFQRQAIFELASAYERINDLEAALETYDFINEFPQVTTPLTTACSLKTAKLRFELLDKKNKTEKNGDVIQILNQLKDLQIRKNPLSEPCHLEAGLEYAKLRMTLAQDSAKDSRYLFFLIRLKEDFTSEEDPMNQSYFKVLKQEPTQASCYTAYMKYVEAEILRIQAKQLLSEHKKEEAAEYKQKALALLTELDGAQAPSEYLHQEVVKSLKLLR
;
A
#
# COMPACT_ATOMS: atom_id res chain seq x y z
N MET A 1 -45.55 -12.67 25.54
CA MET A 1 -45.66 -11.27 26.02
C MET A 1 -45.86 -11.21 27.53
N MET A 2 -46.78 -11.97 28.12
CA MET A 2 -47.08 -12.01 29.58
C MET A 2 -45.99 -12.64 30.48
N GLN A 3 -44.74 -12.80 30.00
CA GLN A 3 -43.66 -13.56 30.67
C GLN A 3 -42.40 -12.73 31.02
N ARG A 4 -42.36 -11.43 30.73
CA ARG A 4 -41.08 -10.68 30.63
C ARG A 4 -40.67 -9.83 31.84
N ASP A 5 -41.60 -9.47 32.74
CA ASP A 5 -41.34 -8.41 33.74
C ASP A 5 -40.63 -8.86 35.04
N GLN A 6 -40.36 -10.15 35.25
CA GLN A 6 -39.88 -10.68 36.54
C GLN A 6 -38.34 -10.71 36.72
N PHE A 7 -37.55 -10.20 35.77
CA PHE A 7 -36.15 -10.65 35.59
C PHE A 7 -35.01 -9.67 36.00
N HIS A 8 -35.27 -8.37 36.25
CA HIS A 8 -34.23 -7.31 36.19
C HIS A 8 -33.34 -7.02 37.44
N GLY A 9 -33.35 -7.81 38.51
CA GLY A 9 -32.91 -7.35 39.84
C GLY A 9 -31.43 -7.41 40.27
N PHE A 10 -30.48 -8.02 39.52
CA PHE A 10 -29.36 -8.74 40.20
C PHE A 10 -27.89 -8.55 39.73
N ILE A 11 -27.51 -7.56 38.91
CA ILE A 11 -26.19 -7.54 38.21
C ILE A 11 -25.26 -6.36 38.60
N ARG A 12 -24.12 -6.61 39.30
CA ARG A 12 -23.00 -5.64 39.49
C ARG A 12 -21.62 -6.28 39.85
N LYS A 13 -20.90 -6.90 38.90
CA LYS A 13 -19.42 -7.07 38.89
C LYS A 13 -18.95 -7.26 37.43
N CYS A 14 -17.86 -6.60 37.01
CA CYS A 14 -17.24 -6.84 35.69
C CYS A 14 -15.87 -7.52 35.84
N CYS A 15 -15.62 -8.52 35.00
CA CYS A 15 -14.58 -9.53 35.24
C CYS A 15 -13.43 -9.51 34.21
N ILE A 16 -13.57 -8.82 33.08
CA ILE A 16 -12.60 -8.87 31.97
C ILE A 16 -11.53 -7.77 32.07
N ALA A 17 -11.98 -6.54 32.33
CA ALA A 17 -11.20 -5.30 32.35
C ALA A 17 -9.84 -5.37 33.09
N VAL A 18 -9.76 -6.12 34.19
CA VAL A 18 -8.57 -6.20 35.04
C VAL A 18 -7.50 -7.15 34.47
N ALA A 19 -7.87 -8.13 33.65
CA ALA A 19 -6.94 -9.14 33.14
C ALA A 19 -6.04 -8.60 32.02
N ILE A 20 -6.61 -7.79 31.11
CA ILE A 20 -5.98 -7.35 29.87
C ILE A 20 -4.81 -6.39 30.13
N ALA A 21 -4.97 -5.45 31.07
CA ALA A 21 -3.94 -4.47 31.41
C ALA A 21 -2.61 -5.10 31.89
N THR A 22 -2.66 -6.33 32.40
CA THR A 22 -1.49 -7.11 32.84
C THR A 22 -1.05 -8.19 31.86
N SER A 23 -1.79 -8.46 30.78
CA SER A 23 -1.58 -9.64 29.92
C SER A 23 -1.39 -9.37 28.43
N VAL A 24 -1.62 -8.13 27.95
CA VAL A 24 -1.35 -7.77 26.53
C VAL A 24 0.12 -7.99 26.12
N HIS A 25 1.06 -7.94 27.07
CA HIS A 25 2.47 -8.25 26.81
C HIS A 25 2.76 -9.76 26.68
N SER A 26 1.86 -10.65 27.16
CA SER A 26 2.06 -12.11 27.12
C SER A 26 1.15 -12.85 26.13
N TYR A 27 0.06 -12.22 25.65
CA TYR A 27 -0.92 -12.84 24.74
C TYR A 27 -0.77 -12.43 23.27
N ALA A 28 0.07 -11.45 22.95
CA ALA A 28 0.46 -11.15 21.57
C ALA A 28 1.39 -12.24 21.02
N ASN A 29 0.80 -13.38 20.63
CA ASN A 29 1.52 -14.45 19.93
C ASN A 29 1.92 -13.92 18.54
N PRO A 30 3.22 -13.70 18.24
CA PRO A 30 3.66 -12.78 17.18
C PRO A 30 3.48 -13.31 15.74
N SER A 31 2.76 -14.41 15.56
CA SER A 31 2.52 -15.06 14.27
C SER A 31 1.13 -14.79 13.68
N THR A 32 0.21 -14.12 14.39
CA THR A 32 -1.22 -14.06 13.98
C THR A 32 -1.90 -12.70 14.01
N THR A 33 -1.30 -11.65 14.57
CA THR A 33 -1.83 -10.28 14.45
C THR A 33 -0.99 -9.48 13.48
N SER A 34 -1.61 -8.75 12.55
CA SER A 34 -0.85 -7.88 11.66
C SER A 34 -0.15 -6.76 12.47
N ASP A 35 0.91 -6.17 11.92
CA ASP A 35 1.56 -5.03 12.58
C ASP A 35 0.58 -3.87 12.82
N GLU A 36 -0.43 -3.72 11.94
CA GLU A 36 -1.48 -2.72 12.09
C GLU A 36 -2.49 -3.05 13.20
N GLU A 37 -2.75 -4.33 13.40
CA GLU A 37 -3.60 -4.83 14.48
C GLU A 37 -2.92 -4.69 15.84
N ALA A 38 -1.71 -5.24 16.00
CA ALA A 38 -0.94 -5.10 17.22
C ALA A 38 -0.80 -3.62 17.62
N PHE A 39 -0.62 -2.75 16.61
CA PHE A 39 -0.63 -1.31 16.72
C PHE A 39 -1.93 -0.69 17.25
N LEU A 40 -3.09 -0.90 16.60
CA LEU A 40 -4.33 -0.26 17.09
C LEU A 40 -4.81 -0.89 18.42
N ILE A 41 -4.46 -2.16 18.73
CA ILE A 41 -4.76 -2.75 20.06
C ILE A 41 -3.97 -2.01 21.11
N ARG A 42 -2.67 -1.80 20.86
CA ARG A 42 -1.83 -1.01 21.72
C ARG A 42 -2.39 0.39 21.88
N ARG A 43 -2.90 1.04 20.81
CA ARG A 43 -3.60 2.32 20.90
C ARG A 43 -4.77 2.30 21.87
N ILE A 44 -5.56 1.23 21.89
CA ILE A 44 -6.68 1.09 22.84
C ILE A 44 -6.22 0.76 24.25
N ALA A 45 -5.24 -0.13 24.41
CA ALA A 45 -4.66 -0.44 25.70
C ALA A 45 -4.06 0.83 26.34
N GLU A 46 -3.48 1.71 25.53
CA GLU A 46 -3.02 3.03 25.94
C GLU A 46 -4.17 3.96 26.33
N PHE A 47 -5.19 4.16 25.48
CA PHE A 47 -6.37 4.95 25.87
C PHE A 47 -7.12 4.38 27.10
N TRP A 48 -7.03 3.07 27.32
CA TRP A 48 -7.56 2.39 28.50
C TRP A 48 -6.73 2.70 29.76
N LYS A 49 -5.39 2.69 29.66
CA LYS A 49 -4.47 3.14 30.73
C LYS A 49 -4.65 4.63 31.05
N ASP A 50 -4.96 5.44 30.04
CA ASP A 50 -5.22 6.88 30.17
C ASP A 50 -6.59 7.18 30.81
N GLY A 51 -7.50 6.20 30.82
CA GLY A 51 -8.83 6.27 31.47
C GLY A 51 -9.94 6.85 30.59
N ASP A 52 -9.68 7.12 29.31
CA ASP A 52 -10.61 7.78 28.40
C ASP A 52 -11.62 6.80 27.80
N TYR A 53 -12.53 6.26 28.61
CA TYR A 53 -13.48 5.23 28.15
C TYR A 53 -14.31 5.67 26.94
N ALA A 54 -14.62 6.96 26.76
CA ALA A 54 -15.29 7.43 25.55
C ALA A 54 -14.43 7.28 24.29
N ILE A 55 -13.13 7.62 24.39
CA ILE A 55 -12.17 7.40 23.31
C ILE A 55 -11.98 5.90 23.12
N VAL A 56 -11.81 5.10 24.18
CA VAL A 56 -11.80 3.62 24.11
C VAL A 56 -13.03 3.07 23.39
N LYS A 57 -14.24 3.55 23.67
CA LYS A 57 -15.45 3.06 22.98
C LYS A 57 -15.43 3.39 21.49
N SER A 58 -15.08 4.61 21.12
CA SER A 58 -14.84 4.99 19.71
C SER A 58 -13.73 4.16 19.10
N GLN A 59 -12.64 3.95 19.84
CA GLN A 59 -11.42 3.32 19.38
C GLN A 59 -11.56 1.83 19.21
N ILE A 60 -12.24 1.13 20.12
CA ILE A 60 -12.64 -0.26 19.94
C ILE A 60 -13.58 -0.36 18.75
N HIS A 61 -14.53 0.56 18.60
CA HIS A 61 -15.41 0.58 17.43
C HIS A 61 -14.62 0.78 16.13
N ASP A 62 -13.68 1.74 16.08
CA ASP A 62 -12.81 2.05 14.94
C ASP A 62 -11.78 0.95 14.67
N PHE A 63 -11.26 0.30 15.72
CA PHE A 63 -10.38 -0.86 15.67
C PHE A 63 -11.12 -2.04 15.10
N VAL A 64 -12.28 -2.39 15.64
CA VAL A 64 -13.08 -3.50 15.14
C VAL A 64 -13.51 -3.20 13.71
N LYS A 65 -13.74 -1.94 13.37
CA LYS A 65 -14.09 -1.50 12.02
C LYS A 65 -12.92 -1.56 11.03
N LYS A 66 -11.69 -1.23 11.43
CA LYS A 66 -10.49 -1.25 10.57
C LYS A 66 -9.78 -2.61 10.56
N HIS A 67 -9.79 -3.27 11.71
CA HIS A 67 -9.09 -4.50 12.10
C HIS A 67 -10.05 -5.51 12.77
N PRO A 68 -11.15 -5.90 12.09
CA PRO A 68 -12.14 -6.84 12.63
C PRO A 68 -11.62 -8.25 12.91
N GLN A 69 -10.36 -8.57 12.63
CA GLN A 69 -9.82 -9.93 12.64
C GLN A 69 -8.65 -10.16 13.59
N SER A 70 -8.15 -9.13 14.26
CA SER A 70 -7.13 -9.29 15.29
C SER A 70 -7.63 -10.21 16.39
N GLY A 71 -6.83 -11.19 16.84
CA GLY A 71 -7.19 -12.05 17.98
C GLY A 71 -7.44 -11.27 19.29
N LEU A 72 -7.07 -10.00 19.32
CA LEU A 72 -7.26 -9.08 20.44
C LEU A 72 -8.56 -8.27 20.35
N LYS A 73 -9.22 -8.25 19.16
CA LYS A 73 -10.57 -7.69 18.93
C LYS A 73 -11.57 -8.17 19.97
N ASP A 74 -11.43 -9.40 20.44
CA ASP A 74 -12.33 -10.01 21.41
C ASP A 74 -12.12 -9.44 22.80
N TYR A 75 -10.89 -9.38 23.27
CA TYR A 75 -10.55 -8.71 24.54
C TYR A 75 -11.13 -7.29 24.57
N LEU A 76 -11.08 -6.59 23.43
CA LEU A 76 -11.71 -5.29 23.26
C LEU A 76 -13.24 -5.33 23.18
N HIS A 77 -13.83 -6.24 22.44
CA HIS A 77 -15.27 -6.42 22.37
C HIS A 77 -15.86 -6.80 23.72
N GLY A 78 -15.20 -7.62 24.53
CA GLY A 78 -15.63 -7.95 25.88
C GLY A 78 -15.59 -6.72 26.79
N ILE A 79 -14.54 -5.89 26.67
CA ILE A 79 -14.48 -4.57 27.30
C ILE A 79 -15.66 -3.70 26.86
N LEU A 80 -15.92 -3.56 25.56
CA LEU A 80 -16.96 -2.68 25.04
C LEU A 80 -18.37 -3.22 25.34
N ALA A 81 -18.52 -4.54 25.39
CA ALA A 81 -19.73 -5.25 25.78
C ALA A 81 -20.04 -5.05 27.27
N ASP A 82 -19.03 -5.20 28.13
CA ASP A 82 -19.11 -4.88 29.56
C ASP A 82 -19.52 -3.42 29.76
N LEU A 83 -18.96 -2.48 28.99
CA LEU A 83 -19.33 -1.06 29.03
C LEU A 83 -20.80 -0.83 28.60
N PHE A 84 -21.26 -1.41 27.49
CA PHE A 84 -22.65 -1.27 27.05
C PHE A 84 -23.66 -2.05 27.91
N LEU A 85 -23.26 -3.17 28.53
CA LEU A 85 -24.11 -3.91 29.47
C LEU A 85 -24.32 -3.09 30.75
N GLN A 86 -23.25 -2.44 31.25
CA GLN A 86 -23.35 -1.48 32.36
C GLN A 86 -24.21 -0.26 32.03
N GLU A 87 -24.24 0.17 30.76
CA GLU A 87 -25.08 1.26 30.26
C GLU A 87 -26.52 0.83 29.88
N GLY A 88 -26.86 -0.45 30.05
CA GLY A 88 -28.21 -1.00 29.80
C GLY A 88 -28.59 -1.19 28.33
N GLN A 89 -27.60 -1.15 27.43
CA GLN A 89 -27.79 -1.17 25.98
C GLN A 89 -27.69 -2.59 25.42
N TYR A 90 -28.65 -3.47 25.76
CA TYR A 90 -28.56 -4.92 25.49
C TYR A 90 -28.21 -5.30 24.06
N GLU A 91 -28.81 -4.66 23.04
CA GLU A 91 -28.48 -4.95 21.64
C GLU A 91 -27.02 -4.60 21.34
N GLN A 92 -26.51 -3.49 21.88
CA GLN A 92 -25.12 -3.06 21.69
C GLN A 92 -24.15 -3.93 22.47
N ALA A 93 -24.47 -4.27 23.73
CA ALA A 93 -23.68 -5.16 24.58
C ALA A 93 -23.59 -6.57 23.99
N LEU A 94 -24.73 -7.10 23.54
CA LEU A 94 -24.79 -8.39 22.88
C LEU A 94 -23.98 -8.40 21.59
N ASN A 95 -24.12 -7.38 20.75
CA ASN A 95 -23.36 -7.19 19.52
C ASN A 95 -21.84 -7.04 19.72
N LEU A 96 -21.36 -7.23 20.94
CA LEU A 96 -19.96 -7.25 21.28
C LEU A 96 -19.61 -8.54 22.04
N TYR A 97 -20.47 -9.00 22.96
CA TYR A 97 -20.33 -10.33 23.57
C TYR A 97 -20.41 -11.46 22.53
N VAL A 98 -21.35 -11.43 21.56
CA VAL A 98 -21.39 -12.35 20.40
C VAL A 98 -20.01 -12.40 19.77
N ASN A 99 -19.48 -11.20 19.56
CA ASN A 99 -18.33 -10.93 18.71
C ASN A 99 -17.02 -11.03 19.51
N LEU A 100 -17.05 -11.77 20.61
CA LEU A 100 -15.92 -12.39 21.31
C LEU A 100 -15.61 -13.74 20.68
N SER A 101 -14.33 -14.02 20.45
CA SER A 101 -13.81 -15.23 19.79
C SER A 101 -12.79 -15.99 20.66
N GLU A 102 -11.98 -15.34 21.51
CA GLU A 102 -11.10 -16.04 22.46
C GLU A 102 -11.90 -16.83 23.54
N PRO A 103 -11.77 -18.17 23.61
CA PRO A 103 -12.60 -19.03 24.46
C PRO A 103 -12.55 -18.68 25.95
N THR A 104 -11.39 -18.26 26.46
CA THR A 104 -11.23 -17.94 27.88
C THR A 104 -11.99 -16.67 28.31
N ILE A 105 -12.34 -15.80 27.37
CA ILE A 105 -13.22 -14.64 27.55
C ILE A 105 -14.67 -15.05 27.32
N GLN A 106 -14.92 -15.84 26.26
CA GLN A 106 -16.24 -16.35 25.94
C GLN A 106 -16.83 -17.09 27.15
N ASP A 107 -16.09 -18.01 27.77
CA ASP A 107 -16.53 -18.73 28.98
C ASP A 107 -16.88 -17.79 30.15
N LYS A 108 -16.12 -16.70 30.33
CA LYS A 108 -16.33 -15.70 31.40
C LYS A 108 -17.49 -14.75 31.14
N THR A 109 -17.83 -14.53 29.87
CA THR A 109 -18.91 -13.63 29.42
C THR A 109 -20.17 -14.37 29.04
N LEU A 110 -20.09 -15.70 28.92
CA LEU A 110 -21.09 -16.51 28.24
C LEU A 110 -22.48 -16.22 28.77
N LEU A 111 -22.71 -16.27 30.07
CA LEU A 111 -24.07 -16.15 30.55
C LEU A 111 -24.64 -14.73 30.41
N ASN A 112 -23.81 -13.69 30.46
CA ASN A 112 -24.24 -12.32 30.15
C ASN A 112 -24.60 -12.18 28.65
N ARG A 113 -23.86 -12.88 27.80
CA ARG A 113 -24.14 -13.02 26.35
C ARG A 113 -25.47 -13.73 26.11
N LEU A 114 -25.67 -14.90 26.74
CA LEU A 114 -26.92 -15.67 26.70
C LEU A 114 -28.13 -14.87 27.18
N GLN A 115 -27.94 -14.08 28.23
CA GLN A 115 -29.00 -13.25 28.78
C GLN A 115 -29.44 -12.15 27.81
N CYS A 116 -28.50 -11.46 27.16
CA CYS A 116 -28.86 -10.45 26.17
C CYS A 116 -29.50 -11.08 24.93
N TYR A 117 -29.10 -12.29 24.52
CA TYR A 117 -29.77 -13.01 23.43
C TYR A 117 -31.25 -13.24 23.74
N TYR A 118 -31.55 -13.68 24.96
CA TYR A 118 -32.92 -13.95 25.37
C TYR A 118 -33.78 -12.69 25.27
N GLU A 119 -33.27 -11.58 25.83
CA GLU A 119 -33.99 -10.31 25.88
C GLU A 119 -34.16 -9.63 24.53
N LEU A 120 -33.55 -10.16 23.47
CA LEU A 120 -33.70 -9.66 22.11
C LEU A 120 -34.43 -10.67 21.20
N ASN A 121 -34.93 -11.77 21.77
CA ASN A 121 -35.49 -12.93 21.08
C ASN A 121 -34.49 -13.59 20.09
N ARG A 122 -33.19 -13.42 20.33
CA ARG A 122 -32.07 -13.89 19.49
C ARG A 122 -31.65 -15.31 19.86
N TYR A 123 -32.62 -16.19 19.80
CA TYR A 123 -32.54 -17.57 20.26
C TYR A 123 -31.39 -18.40 19.61
N GLU A 124 -31.07 -18.23 18.32
CA GLU A 124 -30.05 -19.03 17.57
C GLU A 124 -28.72 -18.96 18.30
N ASP A 125 -28.37 -17.72 18.61
CA ASP A 125 -27.10 -17.36 19.17
C ASP A 125 -26.94 -17.88 20.59
N LEU A 126 -28.07 -17.88 21.31
CA LEU A 126 -28.21 -18.35 22.67
C LEU A 126 -27.88 -19.83 22.79
N LEU A 127 -28.58 -20.63 22.00
CA LEU A 127 -28.35 -22.07 21.90
C LEU A 127 -26.90 -22.41 21.70
N ARG A 128 -26.36 -21.82 20.64
CA ARG A 128 -25.07 -22.13 20.08
C ARG A 128 -23.97 -21.81 21.06
N ASP A 129 -24.12 -20.71 21.78
CA ASP A 129 -23.14 -20.27 22.76
C ASP A 129 -23.30 -21.07 24.06
N GLY A 130 -24.53 -21.41 24.44
CA GLY A 130 -24.79 -22.10 25.69
C GLY A 130 -24.53 -23.61 25.64
N GLU A 131 -25.02 -24.35 24.65
CA GLU A 131 -25.15 -25.83 24.65
C GLU A 131 -23.95 -26.61 25.21
N LYS A 132 -22.74 -26.19 24.84
CA LYS A 132 -21.45 -26.79 25.26
C LYS A 132 -21.32 -26.91 26.78
N HIS A 133 -22.02 -26.03 27.49
CA HIS A 133 -21.98 -25.88 28.92
C HIS A 133 -23.09 -26.65 29.65
N LEU A 134 -24.04 -27.28 28.95
CA LEU A 134 -25.06 -28.18 29.51
C LEU A 134 -24.45 -29.37 30.26
N VAL A 135 -23.31 -29.87 29.77
CA VAL A 135 -22.56 -30.98 30.36
C VAL A 135 -21.68 -30.50 31.53
N SER A 136 -21.43 -29.19 31.64
CA SER A 136 -20.53 -28.62 32.64
C SER A 136 -21.28 -27.99 33.83
N ASN A 137 -20.91 -28.33 35.06
CA ASN A 137 -21.42 -27.66 36.26
C ASN A 137 -20.71 -26.32 36.56
N ASN A 138 -20.07 -25.70 35.56
CA ASN A 138 -19.14 -24.57 35.75
C ASN A 138 -19.84 -23.21 35.93
N PHE A 139 -21.18 -23.18 35.98
CA PHE A 139 -22.00 -21.96 36.09
C PHE A 139 -22.28 -21.56 37.55
N GLY A 140 -21.83 -22.39 38.51
CA GLY A 140 -22.13 -22.20 39.92
C GLY A 140 -23.63 -22.07 40.15
N ASP A 141 -24.03 -20.97 40.75
CA ASP A 141 -25.42 -20.68 41.12
C ASP A 141 -26.35 -20.36 39.92
N ARG A 142 -25.86 -20.32 38.67
CA ARG A 142 -26.63 -19.92 37.47
C ARG A 142 -26.85 -21.02 36.42
N LYS A 143 -27.14 -22.26 36.82
CA LYS A 143 -27.30 -23.41 35.88
C LYS A 143 -28.70 -23.55 35.24
N GLU A 144 -29.78 -23.36 35.99
CA GLU A 144 -31.15 -23.63 35.51
C GLU A 144 -31.67 -22.53 34.57
N GLU A 145 -31.38 -21.26 34.90
CA GLU A 145 -31.50 -20.09 34.02
C GLU A 145 -30.91 -20.40 32.64
N PHE A 146 -29.71 -20.97 32.63
CA PHE A 146 -29.03 -21.38 31.42
C PHE A 146 -29.77 -22.53 30.69
N GLN A 147 -30.21 -23.60 31.36
CA GLN A 147 -30.86 -24.76 30.70
C GLN A 147 -32.21 -24.46 30.04
N PHE A 148 -33.05 -23.60 30.64
CA PHE A 148 -34.32 -23.23 30.01
C PHE A 148 -34.12 -22.32 28.81
N ILE A 149 -33.37 -21.25 29.01
CA ILE A 149 -33.14 -20.25 27.99
C ILE A 149 -32.49 -20.94 26.77
N MET A 150 -31.67 -21.97 27.00
CA MET A 150 -31.29 -22.99 26.03
C MET A 150 -32.50 -23.68 25.36
N ALA A 151 -33.28 -24.54 26.03
CA ALA A 151 -34.28 -25.34 25.33
C ALA A 151 -35.36 -24.54 24.59
N GLU A 152 -35.91 -23.46 25.17
CA GLU A 152 -36.92 -22.64 24.46
C GLU A 152 -36.34 -21.95 23.22
N SER A 153 -35.06 -21.60 23.31
CA SER A 153 -34.36 -21.13 22.14
C SER A 153 -34.27 -22.21 21.07
N TYR A 154 -34.22 -23.52 21.37
CA TYR A 154 -33.89 -24.57 20.37
C TYR A 154 -34.96 -24.71 19.28
N PHE A 155 -36.20 -24.39 19.61
CA PHE A 155 -37.33 -24.60 18.72
C PHE A 155 -37.88 -23.34 18.06
N ARG A 156 -38.12 -22.26 18.82
CA ARG A 156 -38.59 -20.95 18.30
C ARG A 156 -37.88 -20.54 17.02
N LEU A 157 -36.62 -20.88 17.09
CA LEU A 157 -35.53 -20.54 16.27
C LEU A 157 -35.42 -21.44 15.06
N ALA A 158 -35.42 -22.75 15.31
CA ALA A 158 -35.52 -23.70 14.24
C ALA A 158 -36.82 -23.54 13.42
N LEU A 159 -37.92 -23.03 13.96
CA LEU A 159 -39.06 -22.66 13.12
C LEU A 159 -38.74 -21.57 12.10
N ASN A 160 -37.95 -20.57 12.49
CA ASN A 160 -37.53 -19.45 11.66
C ASN A 160 -36.46 -19.86 10.61
N LEU A 161 -35.93 -21.09 10.68
CA LEU A 161 -34.96 -21.59 9.70
C LEU A 161 -35.59 -21.98 8.36
N LYS A 162 -34.96 -21.48 7.30
CA LYS A 162 -35.20 -21.85 5.90
C LYS A 162 -34.42 -23.12 5.47
N GLU A 163 -33.52 -23.62 6.32
CA GLU A 163 -32.62 -24.72 5.98
C GLU A 163 -32.97 -26.00 6.74
N ASP A 164 -33.39 -27.01 5.97
CA ASP A 164 -33.99 -28.23 6.50
C ASP A 164 -33.06 -28.94 7.51
N THR A 165 -31.81 -29.26 7.17
CA THR A 165 -30.87 -30.04 8.02
C THR A 165 -30.42 -29.35 9.31
N GLN A 166 -30.67 -28.05 9.46
CA GLN A 166 -30.39 -27.32 10.69
C GLN A 166 -31.62 -27.21 11.55
N LYS A 167 -32.76 -26.86 10.91
CA LYS A 167 -34.09 -26.88 11.49
C LYS A 167 -34.31 -28.21 12.19
N SER A 168 -34.39 -29.31 11.43
CA SER A 168 -33.97 -30.68 11.77
C SER A 168 -33.35 -30.95 13.14
N THR A 169 -32.25 -30.26 13.45
CA THR A 169 -31.20 -30.76 14.34
C THR A 169 -31.12 -29.92 15.59
N LEU A 170 -31.22 -28.60 15.46
CA LEU A 170 -31.56 -27.72 16.57
C LEU A 170 -32.85 -28.22 17.22
N LEU A 171 -33.75 -28.76 16.40
CA LEU A 171 -34.91 -29.50 16.83
C LEU A 171 -34.61 -30.86 17.49
N THR A 172 -33.77 -31.72 16.92
CA THR A 172 -33.31 -32.97 17.58
C THR A 172 -32.47 -32.73 18.85
N LYS A 173 -32.05 -31.47 19.10
CA LYS A 173 -31.37 -30.99 20.33
C LYS A 173 -32.32 -30.30 21.32
N ALA A 174 -33.32 -29.60 20.80
CA ALA A 174 -34.51 -29.19 21.54
C ALA A 174 -35.08 -30.41 22.24
N GLN A 175 -35.23 -31.51 21.49
CA GLN A 175 -35.83 -32.75 21.92
C GLN A 175 -35.35 -33.20 23.33
N PRO A 176 -34.08 -33.59 23.58
CA PRO A 176 -33.65 -34.06 24.89
C PRO A 176 -33.69 -32.98 25.99
N LEU A 177 -33.53 -31.69 25.64
CA LEU A 177 -33.50 -30.61 26.64
C LEU A 177 -34.89 -30.23 27.11
N TYR A 178 -35.83 -30.16 26.17
CA TYR A 178 -37.25 -30.09 26.47
C TYR A 178 -37.75 -31.34 27.19
N GLU A 179 -37.27 -32.54 26.84
CA GLU A 179 -37.52 -33.77 27.61
C GLU A 179 -37.02 -33.66 29.06
N THR A 180 -35.91 -32.95 29.34
CA THR A 180 -35.44 -32.71 30.73
C THR A 180 -36.15 -31.59 31.50
N LEU A 181 -36.74 -30.61 30.81
CA LEU A 181 -37.34 -29.43 31.47
C LEU A 181 -38.83 -29.59 31.83
N VAL A 182 -39.46 -30.69 31.41
CA VAL A 182 -40.90 -30.97 31.66
C VAL A 182 -41.26 -30.90 33.16
N GLU A 183 -40.31 -31.20 34.06
CA GLU A 183 -40.51 -31.18 35.53
C GLU A 183 -39.91 -29.95 36.25
N SER A 184 -39.41 -28.95 35.51
CA SER A 184 -38.83 -27.71 36.06
C SER A 184 -39.84 -26.54 36.09
N ASP A 185 -39.41 -25.35 36.54
CA ASP A 185 -40.18 -24.09 36.48
C ASP A 185 -40.54 -23.63 35.03
N TYR A 186 -40.36 -24.47 34.00
CA TYR A 186 -40.39 -24.10 32.57
C TYR A 186 -41.13 -25.09 31.60
N GLY A 187 -41.95 -26.04 32.08
CA GLY A 187 -42.42 -27.21 31.30
C GLY A 187 -43.25 -27.01 30.00
N ASP A 188 -44.49 -26.48 30.06
CA ASP A 188 -45.53 -26.67 29.02
C ASP A 188 -45.23 -26.14 27.59
N VAL A 189 -44.35 -25.15 27.44
CA VAL A 189 -44.08 -24.47 26.14
C VAL A 189 -43.37 -25.39 25.13
N SER A 190 -42.85 -26.51 25.62
CA SER A 190 -41.82 -27.35 25.02
C SER A 190 -42.25 -28.37 23.95
N SER A 191 -43.55 -28.66 23.79
CA SER A 191 -44.01 -29.87 23.06
C SER A 191 -44.34 -29.69 21.56
N PHE A 192 -44.96 -28.58 21.15
CA PHE A 192 -45.22 -28.31 19.71
C PHE A 192 -43.92 -28.16 18.91
N ALA A 193 -42.81 -27.96 19.62
CA ALA A 193 -41.48 -28.11 19.10
C ALA A 193 -41.29 -29.37 18.27
N LEU A 194 -41.77 -30.51 18.80
CA LEU A 194 -41.24 -31.84 18.53
C LEU A 194 -41.63 -32.47 17.18
N ALA A 195 -42.32 -31.75 16.29
CA ALA A 195 -42.84 -32.31 15.04
C ALA A 195 -42.32 -31.72 13.72
N ASP A 196 -42.14 -30.40 13.60
CA ASP A 196 -41.41 -29.80 12.47
C ASP A 196 -39.93 -30.26 12.42
N ILE A 197 -39.48 -30.91 13.50
CA ILE A 197 -38.21 -31.58 13.72
C ILE A 197 -37.94 -32.63 12.62
N TYR A 198 -38.91 -33.52 12.34
CA TYR A 198 -38.61 -34.75 11.59
C TYR A 198 -38.65 -34.63 10.06
N ARG A 199 -39.45 -33.76 9.42
CA ARG A 199 -39.30 -33.51 7.95
C ARG A 199 -37.94 -32.94 7.68
N MET A 200 -37.66 -31.83 8.37
CA MET A 200 -36.51 -31.02 8.09
C MET A 200 -35.21 -31.81 8.30
N LEU A 201 -35.21 -32.83 9.17
CA LEU A 201 -34.14 -33.82 9.29
C LEU A 201 -33.70 -34.54 8.02
N LYS A 202 -34.49 -34.54 6.94
CA LYS A 202 -34.35 -35.50 5.83
C LYS A 202 -34.15 -36.96 6.28
N GLN A 203 -34.61 -37.25 7.49
CA GLN A 203 -35.32 -38.47 7.80
C GLN A 203 -36.62 -38.44 6.97
N ASN A 204 -36.50 -38.40 5.63
CA ASN A 204 -37.59 -38.27 4.67
C ASN A 204 -38.66 -39.35 4.91
N VAL A 205 -38.25 -40.48 5.51
CA VAL A 205 -39.12 -41.51 6.10
C VAL A 205 -39.88 -40.99 7.34
N LYS A 206 -39.24 -40.80 8.51
CA LYS A 206 -39.90 -40.34 9.76
C LYS A 206 -40.63 -38.99 9.66
N GLY A 207 -40.16 -38.13 8.77
CA GLY A 207 -40.74 -36.81 8.49
C GLY A 207 -41.99 -36.88 7.64
N VAL A 208 -42.05 -37.80 6.66
CA VAL A 208 -43.30 -38.16 5.99
C VAL A 208 -44.26 -38.82 6.99
N ASP A 209 -43.76 -39.65 7.93
CA ASP A 209 -44.61 -40.27 8.96
C ASP A 209 -45.23 -39.25 9.94
N LEU A 210 -44.45 -38.40 10.61
CA LEU A 210 -44.97 -37.52 11.65
C LEU A 210 -45.87 -36.41 11.08
N TYR A 211 -45.64 -35.96 9.84
CA TYR A 211 -46.56 -35.03 9.17
C TYR A 211 -47.83 -35.66 8.63
N LEU A 212 -47.84 -36.94 8.28
CA LEU A 212 -49.11 -37.66 8.08
C LEU A 212 -49.92 -37.69 9.39
N SER A 213 -49.26 -37.72 10.57
CA SER A 213 -49.95 -37.69 11.88
C SER A 213 -50.41 -36.30 12.36
N LEU A 214 -49.63 -35.23 12.14
CA LEU A 214 -50.06 -33.87 12.48
C LEU A 214 -51.25 -33.43 11.61
N ALA A 215 -51.31 -33.87 10.35
CA ALA A 215 -52.42 -33.58 9.43
C ALA A 215 -53.77 -34.23 9.84
N GLU A 216 -53.78 -35.21 10.76
CA GLU A 216 -55.02 -35.71 11.38
C GLU A 216 -55.41 -34.92 12.64
N LYS A 217 -54.44 -34.37 13.39
CA LYS A 217 -54.69 -33.47 14.53
C LYS A 217 -55.04 -32.02 14.10
N HIS A 218 -54.67 -31.63 12.87
CA HIS A 218 -54.84 -30.28 12.28
C HIS A 218 -55.17 -30.36 10.76
N PRO A 219 -56.45 -30.58 10.36
CA PRO A 219 -56.84 -30.98 8.98
C PRO A 219 -56.62 -30.02 7.78
N GLU A 220 -56.13 -28.79 7.96
CA GLU A 220 -56.35 -27.67 7.02
C GLU A 220 -55.21 -27.31 6.02
N GLN A 221 -54.16 -28.13 5.80
CA GLN A 221 -52.93 -27.71 5.07
C GLN A 221 -52.38 -28.66 3.96
N LYS A 222 -53.22 -29.33 3.16
CA LYS A 222 -52.87 -30.56 2.39
C LYS A 222 -51.95 -30.48 1.13
N GLU A 223 -52.26 -29.68 0.09
CA GLU A 223 -51.51 -29.70 -1.21
C GLU A 223 -50.02 -29.33 -1.03
N ALA A 224 -49.75 -28.37 -0.13
CA ALA A 224 -48.40 -27.91 0.19
C ALA A 224 -47.53 -28.98 0.88
N LEU A 225 -48.12 -29.89 1.66
CA LEU A 225 -47.38 -31.00 2.29
C LEU A 225 -46.89 -32.03 1.25
N LEU A 226 -47.50 -32.12 0.05
CA LEU A 226 -47.08 -33.02 -1.03
C LEU A 226 -45.97 -32.45 -1.94
N PHE A 227 -46.06 -31.19 -2.38
CA PHE A 227 -44.99 -30.57 -3.21
C PHE A 227 -43.65 -30.51 -2.46
N ASN A 228 -43.69 -30.32 -1.14
CA ASN A 228 -42.52 -30.40 -0.26
C ASN A 228 -41.88 -31.79 -0.21
N ALA A 229 -42.56 -32.88 -0.61
CA ALA A 229 -41.96 -34.21 -0.69
C ALA A 229 -41.16 -34.42 -1.99
N ALA A 230 -41.65 -33.93 -3.14
CA ALA A 230 -40.96 -34.07 -4.43
C ALA A 230 -39.60 -33.34 -4.47
N LEU A 231 -39.51 -32.16 -3.85
CA LEU A 231 -38.26 -31.40 -3.71
C LEU A 231 -37.19 -32.10 -2.87
N LEU A 232 -37.58 -32.99 -1.95
CA LEU A 232 -36.63 -33.73 -1.12
C LEU A 232 -35.92 -34.84 -1.93
N GLU A 233 -36.57 -35.38 -2.98
CA GLU A 233 -36.08 -36.50 -3.81
C GLU A 233 -35.06 -36.09 -4.90
N ALA A 234 -35.14 -34.86 -5.42
CA ALA A 234 -34.19 -34.31 -6.41
C ALA A 234 -32.71 -34.38 -5.99
N ASN A 235 -32.48 -34.43 -4.68
CA ASN A 235 -31.17 -34.52 -4.05
C ASN A 235 -30.64 -35.98 -3.96
N ILE A 236 -31.49 -36.98 -4.18
CA ILE A 236 -31.17 -38.41 -3.97
C ILE A 236 -30.84 -39.08 -5.31
N ASN A 237 -31.64 -38.88 -6.35
CA ASN A 237 -31.36 -39.36 -7.70
C ASN A 237 -31.88 -38.37 -8.76
N LYS A 238 -30.94 -37.71 -9.46
CA LYS A 238 -31.25 -36.62 -10.42
C LYS A 238 -32.16 -37.06 -11.57
N GLN A 239 -32.12 -38.33 -12.01
CA GLN A 239 -32.96 -38.81 -13.12
C GLN A 239 -34.40 -39.11 -12.65
N VAL A 240 -34.57 -39.69 -11.45
CA VAL A 240 -35.90 -40.05 -10.87
C VAL A 240 -36.74 -38.81 -10.57
N SER A 241 -36.11 -37.72 -10.15
CA SER A 241 -36.83 -36.47 -9.90
C SER A 241 -37.42 -35.84 -11.16
N VAL A 242 -36.87 -36.11 -12.35
CA VAL A 242 -37.46 -35.64 -13.62
C VAL A 242 -38.85 -36.27 -13.82
N GLU A 243 -39.02 -37.56 -13.48
CA GLU A 243 -40.32 -38.24 -13.57
C GLU A 243 -41.34 -37.75 -12.53
N ILE A 244 -40.91 -37.40 -11.30
CA ILE A 244 -41.83 -36.84 -10.29
C ILE A 244 -42.29 -35.43 -10.73
N PHE A 245 -41.42 -34.64 -11.36
CA PHE A 245 -41.79 -33.34 -11.90
C PHE A 245 -42.78 -33.43 -13.08
N ASP A 246 -42.67 -34.43 -13.97
CA ASP A 246 -43.66 -34.67 -15.02
C ASP A 246 -45.09 -34.92 -14.46
N ARG A 247 -45.22 -35.50 -13.25
CA ARG A 247 -46.52 -35.68 -12.56
C ARG A 247 -47.11 -34.36 -12.04
N VAL A 248 -46.28 -33.43 -11.59
CA VAL A 248 -46.74 -32.09 -11.17
C VAL A 248 -47.16 -31.26 -12.39
N ILE A 249 -46.50 -31.43 -13.53
CA ILE A 249 -46.87 -30.79 -14.80
C ILE A 249 -48.23 -31.31 -15.32
N ALA A 250 -48.49 -32.61 -15.25
CA ALA A 250 -49.79 -33.19 -15.65
C ALA A 250 -50.98 -32.76 -14.77
N LEU A 251 -50.74 -32.38 -13.50
CA LEU A 251 -51.75 -31.74 -12.64
C LEU A 251 -52.09 -30.31 -13.09
N ASN A 252 -51.28 -29.72 -13.98
CA ASN A 252 -51.50 -28.42 -14.64
C ASN A 252 -51.74 -27.25 -13.65
N GLY A 253 -51.16 -27.36 -12.46
CA GLY A 253 -51.30 -26.39 -11.35
C GLY A 253 -50.25 -25.27 -11.36
N PRO A 254 -50.30 -24.35 -10.36
CA PRO A 254 -49.54 -23.10 -10.36
C PRO A 254 -48.01 -23.24 -10.31
N ARG A 255 -47.46 -24.45 -10.11
CA ARG A 255 -46.00 -24.71 -10.09
C ARG A 255 -45.49 -25.54 -11.28
N ALA A 256 -46.27 -25.68 -12.35
CA ALA A 256 -45.87 -26.46 -13.53
C ALA A 256 -44.70 -25.82 -14.32
N GLY A 257 -44.66 -24.48 -14.46
CA GLY A 257 -43.56 -23.76 -15.12
C GLY A 257 -42.24 -23.83 -14.35
N ASP A 258 -42.31 -23.68 -13.01
CA ASP A 258 -41.17 -23.84 -12.09
C ASP A 258 -40.44 -25.18 -12.32
N ALA A 259 -41.19 -26.25 -12.63
CA ALA A 259 -40.64 -27.59 -12.85
C ALA A 259 -39.83 -27.70 -14.15
N SER A 260 -40.30 -27.11 -15.26
CA SER A 260 -39.58 -27.16 -16.56
C SER A 260 -38.25 -26.40 -16.54
N PHE A 261 -38.17 -25.28 -15.82
CA PHE A 261 -36.93 -24.50 -15.70
C PHE A 261 -35.88 -25.20 -14.83
N ASN A 262 -36.28 -25.74 -13.67
CA ASN A 262 -35.38 -26.50 -12.79
C ASN A 262 -34.76 -27.73 -13.49
N ARG A 263 -35.40 -28.28 -14.53
CA ARG A 263 -34.83 -29.37 -15.37
C ARG A 263 -33.63 -28.92 -16.21
N LEU A 264 -33.75 -27.81 -16.94
CA LEU A 264 -32.68 -27.31 -17.81
C LEU A 264 -31.46 -26.83 -17.00
N LEU A 265 -31.69 -26.30 -15.80
CA LEU A 265 -30.65 -25.97 -14.83
C LEU A 265 -29.81 -27.20 -14.42
N LEU A 266 -30.43 -28.37 -14.26
CA LEU A 266 -29.72 -29.61 -13.90
C LEU A 266 -28.87 -30.19 -15.06
N GLN A 267 -29.27 -29.99 -16.32
CA GLN A 267 -28.43 -30.35 -17.50
C GLN A 267 -27.13 -29.52 -17.51
N PHE A 268 -27.22 -28.21 -17.27
CA PHE A 268 -26.07 -27.30 -17.21
C PHE A 268 -25.07 -27.68 -16.11
N GLN A 269 -25.57 -27.99 -14.91
CA GLN A 269 -24.74 -28.36 -13.76
C GLN A 269 -23.99 -29.70 -13.92
N ASN A 270 -24.42 -30.56 -14.84
CA ASN A 270 -23.75 -31.82 -15.15
C ASN A 270 -22.74 -31.68 -16.31
N GLU A 271 -22.42 -30.46 -16.74
CA GLU A 271 -21.53 -30.14 -17.88
C GLU A 271 -22.03 -30.62 -19.26
N ASN A 272 -23.30 -31.02 -19.38
CA ASN A 272 -23.96 -31.34 -20.64
C ASN A 272 -24.31 -30.07 -21.44
N TYR A 273 -23.31 -29.20 -21.66
CA TYR A 273 -23.49 -27.88 -22.22
C TYR A 273 -24.15 -27.92 -23.62
N GLU A 274 -23.90 -28.96 -24.43
CA GLU A 274 -24.53 -29.12 -25.75
C GLU A 274 -26.06 -29.29 -25.66
N GLU A 275 -26.57 -30.10 -24.72
CA GLU A 275 -28.01 -30.25 -24.48
C GLU A 275 -28.67 -28.93 -24.06
N VAL A 276 -28.01 -28.16 -23.19
CA VAL A 276 -28.47 -26.82 -22.80
C VAL A 276 -28.56 -25.89 -24.02
N ILE A 277 -27.54 -25.90 -24.88
CA ILE A 277 -27.49 -25.12 -26.12
C ILE A 277 -28.55 -25.59 -27.15
N ASN A 278 -28.93 -26.87 -27.13
CA ASN A 278 -29.98 -27.39 -27.99
C ASN A 278 -31.39 -27.05 -27.47
N GLU A 279 -31.63 -27.13 -26.15
CA GLU A 279 -32.97 -26.99 -25.56
C GLU A 279 -33.37 -25.54 -25.20
N TYR A 280 -32.44 -24.62 -24.91
CA TYR A 280 -32.78 -23.33 -24.26
C TYR A 280 -33.87 -22.51 -24.99
N ARG A 281 -33.95 -22.60 -26.32
CA ARG A 281 -34.92 -21.85 -27.14
C ARG A 281 -36.38 -22.23 -26.87
N SER A 282 -36.65 -23.45 -26.38
CA SER A 282 -38.01 -23.90 -26.06
C SER A 282 -38.42 -23.55 -24.62
N VAL A 283 -37.47 -23.52 -23.69
CA VAL A 283 -37.71 -23.16 -22.28
C VAL A 283 -37.87 -21.65 -22.09
N TYR A 284 -37.20 -20.85 -22.93
CA TYR A 284 -37.17 -19.37 -22.87
C TYR A 284 -38.52 -18.68 -22.56
N PRO A 285 -39.68 -19.04 -23.15
CA PRO A 285 -40.94 -18.33 -22.92
C PRO A 285 -41.59 -18.61 -21.55
N HIS A 286 -41.12 -19.62 -20.83
CA HIS A 286 -41.67 -20.07 -19.54
C HIS A 286 -40.76 -19.76 -18.35
N VAL A 287 -39.56 -19.22 -18.61
CA VAL A 287 -38.67 -18.74 -17.56
C VAL A 287 -39.29 -17.49 -16.91
N PRO A 288 -39.41 -17.43 -15.58
CA PRO A 288 -39.84 -16.22 -14.88
C PRO A 288 -38.95 -15.01 -15.24
N GLU A 289 -39.55 -13.83 -15.43
CA GLU A 289 -38.83 -12.63 -15.89
C GLU A 289 -37.70 -12.20 -14.94
N ASP A 290 -37.83 -12.48 -13.64
CA ASP A 290 -36.79 -12.30 -12.62
C ASP A 290 -35.62 -13.30 -12.74
N GLN A 291 -35.86 -14.47 -13.33
CA GLN A 291 -34.84 -15.52 -13.54
C GLN A 291 -34.21 -15.45 -14.94
N MET A 292 -34.77 -14.66 -15.86
CA MET A 292 -34.24 -14.45 -17.21
C MET A 292 -32.78 -13.96 -17.26
N PRO A 293 -32.32 -13.04 -16.40
CA PRO A 293 -30.90 -12.68 -16.36
C PRO A 293 -30.00 -13.87 -16.02
N SER A 294 -30.36 -14.67 -15.00
CA SER A 294 -29.63 -15.88 -14.62
C SER A 294 -29.63 -16.93 -15.72
N PHE A 295 -30.77 -17.13 -16.40
CA PHE A 295 -30.89 -17.99 -17.56
C PHE A 295 -29.98 -17.53 -18.71
N HIS A 296 -29.97 -16.22 -19.01
CA HIS A 296 -29.09 -15.65 -20.02
C HIS A 296 -27.60 -15.82 -19.68
N PHE A 297 -27.21 -15.62 -18.43
CA PHE A 297 -25.84 -15.89 -17.97
C PHE A 297 -25.48 -17.38 -18.05
N ILE A 298 -26.39 -18.29 -17.67
CA ILE A 298 -26.19 -19.75 -17.78
C ILE A 298 -25.95 -20.16 -19.24
N VAL A 299 -26.80 -19.71 -20.17
CA VAL A 299 -26.67 -20.02 -21.61
C VAL A 299 -25.38 -19.40 -22.17
N GLY A 300 -25.08 -18.15 -21.83
CA GLY A 300 -23.85 -17.47 -22.24
C GLY A 300 -22.58 -18.16 -21.75
N LYS A 301 -22.55 -18.55 -20.47
CA LYS A 301 -21.43 -19.28 -19.86
C LYS A 301 -21.32 -20.72 -20.41
N SER A 302 -22.43 -21.38 -20.73
CA SER A 302 -22.44 -22.69 -21.43
C SER A 302 -21.71 -22.61 -22.78
N PHE A 303 -22.08 -21.62 -23.59
CA PHE A 303 -21.42 -21.34 -24.86
C PHE A 303 -19.92 -21.03 -24.67
N TYR A 304 -19.57 -20.17 -23.71
CA TYR A 304 -18.17 -19.83 -23.40
C TYR A 304 -17.33 -21.05 -22.96
N LEU A 305 -17.87 -21.94 -22.13
CA LEU A 305 -17.15 -23.13 -21.62
C LEU A 305 -16.96 -24.21 -22.70
N LEU A 306 -17.92 -24.34 -23.63
CA LEU A 306 -17.74 -25.12 -24.88
C LEU A 306 -16.77 -24.46 -25.87
N LYS A 307 -16.16 -23.32 -25.52
CA LYS A 307 -15.33 -22.48 -26.40
C LYS A 307 -16.07 -21.91 -27.61
N ASN A 308 -17.39 -21.94 -27.61
CA ASN A 308 -18.24 -21.24 -28.57
C ASN A 308 -18.44 -19.78 -28.11
N HIS A 309 -17.34 -19.03 -28.12
CA HIS A 309 -17.26 -17.71 -27.50
C HIS A 309 -18.14 -16.65 -28.20
N GLU A 310 -18.54 -16.85 -29.45
CA GLU A 310 -19.38 -15.92 -30.22
C GLU A 310 -20.84 -15.96 -29.76
N ASN A 311 -21.43 -17.15 -29.69
CA ASN A 311 -22.82 -17.32 -29.25
C ASN A 311 -23.00 -17.03 -27.75
N ALA A 312 -21.91 -16.98 -26.98
CA ALA A 312 -21.90 -16.56 -25.58
C ALA A 312 -22.26 -15.07 -25.38
N ILE A 313 -21.90 -14.20 -26.34
CA ILE A 313 -21.88 -12.75 -26.13
C ILE A 313 -23.28 -12.15 -25.99
N THR A 314 -24.24 -12.51 -26.85
CA THR A 314 -25.58 -11.89 -26.82
C THR A 314 -26.34 -12.20 -25.52
N PRO A 315 -26.36 -13.45 -24.99
CA PRO A 315 -26.90 -13.72 -23.66
C PRO A 315 -26.15 -12.93 -22.55
N LEU A 316 -24.81 -12.87 -22.60
CA LEU A 316 -24.03 -12.12 -21.62
C LEU A 316 -24.30 -10.61 -21.65
N GLU A 317 -24.49 -9.99 -22.83
CA GLU A 317 -24.75 -8.55 -22.90
C GLU A 317 -26.17 -8.18 -22.45
N LYS A 318 -27.17 -9.04 -22.71
CA LYS A 318 -28.51 -8.88 -22.12
C LYS A 318 -28.44 -8.90 -20.59
N TYR A 319 -27.73 -9.88 -20.03
CA TYR A 319 -27.48 -9.91 -18.59
C TYR A 319 -26.82 -8.61 -18.10
N ILE A 320 -25.76 -8.14 -18.76
CA ILE A 320 -24.97 -6.97 -18.35
C ILE A 320 -25.69 -5.62 -18.54
N SER A 321 -26.66 -5.54 -19.45
CA SER A 321 -27.48 -4.34 -19.66
C SER A 321 -28.65 -4.23 -18.67
N ASP A 322 -29.20 -5.36 -18.24
CA ASP A 322 -30.28 -5.41 -17.26
C ASP A 322 -29.76 -5.21 -15.82
N GLN A 323 -28.49 -5.54 -15.54
CA GLN A 323 -27.84 -5.22 -14.26
C GLN A 323 -27.52 -3.72 -14.14
N LYS A 324 -28.06 -3.10 -13.08
CA LYS A 324 -27.95 -1.65 -12.80
C LYS A 324 -26.98 -1.30 -11.67
N THR A 325 -26.48 -2.30 -10.94
CA THR A 325 -25.63 -2.11 -9.76
C THR A 325 -24.51 -3.14 -9.75
N PRO A 326 -23.26 -2.76 -9.40
CA PRO A 326 -22.14 -3.69 -9.42
C PRO A 326 -22.27 -4.83 -8.39
N SER A 327 -22.00 -6.07 -8.78
CA SER A 327 -21.98 -7.26 -7.92
C SER A 327 -20.86 -8.24 -8.33
N PRO A 328 -20.45 -9.23 -7.52
CA PRO A 328 -19.40 -10.19 -7.91
C PRO A 328 -19.78 -11.03 -9.14
N GLN A 329 -21.03 -11.48 -9.26
CA GLN A 329 -21.51 -12.18 -10.47
C GLN A 329 -21.57 -11.27 -11.70
N TYR A 330 -21.77 -9.97 -11.49
CA TYR A 330 -21.67 -8.96 -12.53
C TYR A 330 -20.20 -8.68 -12.90
N LYS A 331 -19.27 -8.57 -11.93
CA LYS A 331 -17.82 -8.55 -12.15
C LYS A 331 -17.36 -9.79 -12.92
N ASP A 332 -17.80 -10.97 -12.54
CA ASP A 332 -17.57 -12.22 -13.28
C ASP A 332 -18.18 -12.16 -14.68
N ALA A 333 -19.39 -11.64 -14.86
CA ALA A 333 -19.98 -11.50 -16.19
C ALA A 333 -19.23 -10.48 -17.05
N LEU A 334 -18.76 -9.37 -16.48
CA LEU A 334 -17.94 -8.36 -17.15
C LEU A 334 -16.55 -8.95 -17.50
N LEU A 335 -15.89 -9.68 -16.60
CA LEU A 335 -14.61 -10.37 -16.83
C LEU A 335 -14.76 -11.54 -17.82
N LEU A 336 -15.83 -12.31 -17.75
CA LEU A 336 -16.16 -13.36 -18.71
C LEU A 336 -16.53 -12.77 -20.07
N GLN A 337 -17.27 -11.66 -20.13
CA GLN A 337 -17.59 -11.00 -21.39
C GLN A 337 -16.34 -10.35 -21.99
N MET A 338 -15.47 -9.73 -21.20
CA MET A 338 -14.12 -9.30 -21.62
C MET A 338 -13.32 -10.50 -22.13
N THR A 339 -13.37 -11.66 -21.47
CA THR A 339 -12.65 -12.86 -21.94
C THR A 339 -13.28 -13.45 -23.21
N CYS A 340 -14.61 -13.49 -23.35
CA CYS A 340 -15.31 -13.84 -24.59
C CYS A 340 -14.88 -12.90 -25.71
N ALA A 341 -14.90 -11.59 -25.46
CA ALA A 341 -14.51 -10.55 -26.39
C ALA A 341 -13.03 -10.66 -26.82
N ASN A 342 -12.14 -11.09 -25.92
CA ASN A 342 -10.75 -11.44 -26.27
C ASN A 342 -10.67 -12.70 -27.16
N GLN A 343 -11.44 -13.75 -26.85
CA GLN A 343 -11.39 -15.00 -27.63
C GLN A 343 -12.10 -14.94 -29.00
N VAL A 344 -13.07 -14.06 -29.21
CA VAL A 344 -13.68 -13.81 -30.55
C VAL A 344 -13.12 -12.58 -31.26
N GLU A 345 -12.24 -11.86 -30.60
CA GLU A 345 -11.62 -10.62 -31.06
C GLU A 345 -12.58 -9.44 -31.35
N ASN A 346 -13.40 -9.06 -30.35
CA ASN A 346 -14.37 -7.95 -30.41
C ASN A 346 -14.01 -6.81 -29.42
N GLU A 347 -13.19 -5.86 -29.88
CA GLU A 347 -12.66 -4.75 -29.07
C GLU A 347 -13.72 -3.74 -28.56
N PRO A 348 -14.68 -3.22 -29.36
CA PRO A 348 -15.59 -2.18 -28.87
C PRO A 348 -16.50 -2.66 -27.73
N LEU A 349 -16.82 -3.97 -27.72
CA LEU A 349 -17.52 -4.60 -26.61
C LEU A 349 -16.61 -4.73 -25.38
N PHE A 350 -15.36 -5.15 -25.57
CA PHE A 350 -14.37 -5.23 -24.47
C PHE A 350 -14.24 -3.88 -23.77
N ASP A 351 -13.99 -2.79 -24.52
CA ASP A 351 -13.68 -1.48 -23.94
C ASP A 351 -14.90 -0.82 -23.27
N LYS A 352 -16.10 -0.98 -23.85
CA LYS A 352 -17.39 -0.59 -23.22
C LYS A 352 -17.62 -1.29 -21.88
N THR A 353 -17.27 -2.57 -21.80
CA THR A 353 -17.43 -3.42 -20.61
C THR A 353 -16.35 -3.11 -19.56
N LEU A 354 -15.12 -2.80 -20.01
CA LEU A 354 -14.00 -2.36 -19.18
C LEU A 354 -14.25 -0.99 -18.52
N ASN A 355 -14.75 0.01 -19.27
CA ASN A 355 -15.05 1.34 -18.70
C ASN A 355 -16.15 1.26 -17.62
N ARG A 356 -17.19 0.45 -17.86
CA ARG A 356 -18.23 0.15 -16.84
C ARG A 356 -17.67 -0.58 -15.62
N PHE A 357 -16.68 -1.44 -15.81
CA PHE A 357 -15.98 -2.10 -14.71
C PHE A 357 -15.16 -1.09 -13.89
N GLN A 358 -14.52 -0.13 -14.55
CA GLN A 358 -13.69 0.92 -13.93
C GLN A 358 -14.50 1.98 -13.16
N GLU A 359 -15.64 2.43 -13.70
CA GLU A 359 -16.59 3.29 -12.98
C GLU A 359 -17.18 2.59 -11.73
N ALA A 360 -17.38 1.28 -11.82
CA ALA A 360 -17.97 0.46 -10.76
C ALA A 360 -16.99 0.07 -9.65
N TYR A 361 -15.71 -0.12 -9.99
CA TYR A 361 -14.68 -0.70 -9.12
C TYR A 361 -13.33 0.05 -9.24
N PRO A 362 -13.27 1.36 -8.95
CA PRO A 362 -12.12 2.21 -9.29
C PRO A 362 -10.84 1.97 -8.46
N SER A 363 -10.83 1.02 -7.53
CA SER A 363 -9.67 0.67 -6.68
C SER A 363 -9.48 -0.84 -6.53
N ASP A 364 -9.96 -1.63 -7.49
CA ASP A 364 -9.94 -3.10 -7.47
C ASP A 364 -8.75 -3.67 -8.24
N ALA A 365 -7.97 -4.54 -7.58
CA ALA A 365 -6.74 -5.10 -8.15
C ALA A 365 -6.92 -5.99 -9.40
N GLU A 366 -8.13 -6.51 -9.68
CA GLU A 366 -8.37 -7.27 -10.92
C GLU A 366 -8.50 -6.37 -12.15
N LEU A 367 -8.73 -5.07 -11.96
CA LEU A 367 -8.66 -4.08 -13.03
C LEU A 367 -7.25 -4.09 -13.66
N ALA A 368 -6.22 -4.35 -12.85
CA ALA A 368 -4.84 -4.53 -13.28
C ALA A 368 -4.60 -5.79 -14.16
N LYS A 369 -5.54 -6.73 -14.22
CA LYS A 369 -5.48 -7.87 -15.16
C LYS A 369 -6.35 -7.65 -16.39
N ALA A 370 -7.43 -6.88 -16.24
CA ALA A 370 -8.39 -6.62 -17.31
C ALA A 370 -7.77 -5.85 -18.49
N HIS A 371 -6.93 -4.83 -18.25
CA HIS A 371 -6.25 -4.15 -19.36
C HIS A 371 -5.18 -5.06 -20.05
N PHE A 372 -4.57 -6.01 -19.33
CA PHE A 372 -3.56 -6.94 -19.89
C PHE A 372 -4.15 -7.75 -21.03
N MET A 373 -5.31 -8.33 -20.73
CA MET A 373 -6.08 -9.13 -21.65
C MET A 373 -6.60 -8.30 -22.82
N HIS A 374 -6.95 -7.03 -22.60
CA HIS A 374 -7.40 -6.15 -23.67
C HIS A 374 -6.30 -5.91 -24.72
N ALA A 375 -5.07 -5.73 -24.28
CA ALA A 375 -3.97 -5.53 -25.22
C ALA A 375 -3.57 -6.81 -25.97
N MET A 376 -3.49 -7.95 -25.30
CA MET A 376 -3.16 -9.22 -25.99
C MET A 376 -4.22 -9.62 -27.02
N LEU A 377 -5.45 -9.12 -26.88
CA LEU A 377 -6.47 -9.13 -27.93
C LEU A 377 -6.04 -8.26 -29.14
N LEU A 378 -5.83 -6.96 -28.94
CA LEU A 378 -5.46 -6.01 -29.99
C LEU A 378 -4.20 -6.44 -30.78
N LYS A 379 -3.33 -7.23 -30.14
CA LYS A 379 -2.08 -7.76 -30.71
C LYS A 379 -2.33 -8.76 -31.83
N LYS A 380 -3.35 -9.59 -31.68
CA LYS A 380 -3.73 -10.57 -32.72
C LYS A 380 -4.41 -9.89 -33.90
N GLN A 381 -5.17 -8.82 -33.62
CA GLN A 381 -5.84 -8.00 -34.63
C GLN A 381 -4.85 -7.19 -35.49
N GLY A 382 -3.57 -7.12 -35.12
CA GLY A 382 -2.55 -6.33 -35.81
C GLY A 382 -2.67 -4.82 -35.56
N ASP A 383 -3.65 -4.37 -34.78
CA ASP A 383 -3.78 -3.01 -34.27
C ASP A 383 -2.86 -2.85 -33.05
N PHE A 384 -1.56 -3.06 -33.26
CA PHE A 384 -0.59 -3.07 -32.16
C PHE A 384 -0.38 -1.68 -31.53
N GLU A 385 -0.97 -0.63 -32.10
CA GLU A 385 -0.94 0.74 -31.58
C GLU A 385 -1.86 0.90 -30.36
N LYS A 386 -3.01 0.21 -30.33
CA LYS A 386 -3.87 0.15 -29.13
C LYS A 386 -3.46 -0.93 -28.13
N VAL A 387 -2.75 -1.99 -28.58
CA VAL A 387 -2.08 -2.95 -27.68
C VAL A 387 -1.21 -2.20 -26.70
N GLU A 388 -0.45 -1.24 -27.23
CA GLU A 388 0.47 -0.44 -26.45
C GLU A 388 -0.26 0.21 -25.28
N GLN A 389 -1.31 1.00 -25.55
CA GLN A 389 -2.10 1.72 -24.53
C GLN A 389 -2.68 0.83 -23.42
N LYS A 390 -3.08 -0.41 -23.74
CA LYS A 390 -3.79 -1.26 -22.77
C LYS A 390 -2.84 -2.14 -21.94
N LEU A 391 -1.63 -2.44 -22.42
CA LEU A 391 -0.57 -2.93 -21.52
C LEU A 391 0.00 -1.80 -20.66
N GLU A 392 0.16 -0.63 -21.26
CA GLU A 392 0.74 0.56 -20.63
C GLU A 392 -0.03 1.03 -19.38
N LEU A 393 -1.37 0.90 -19.36
CA LEU A 393 -2.21 1.19 -18.18
C LEU A 393 -1.96 0.27 -16.96
N LEU A 394 -1.22 -0.82 -17.09
CA LEU A 394 -0.99 -1.80 -16.01
C LEU A 394 0.26 -1.59 -15.18
N PHE A 395 1.01 -0.56 -15.53
CA PHE A 395 2.18 -0.16 -14.78
C PHE A 395 1.86 0.96 -13.78
N ASP A 396 0.58 1.37 -13.65
CA ASP A 396 0.12 2.32 -12.62
C ASP A 396 0.18 1.67 -11.22
N PRO A 397 0.96 2.21 -10.27
CA PRO A 397 1.14 1.63 -8.94
C PRO A 397 -0.13 1.65 -8.05
N GLY A 398 -1.20 2.34 -8.44
CA GLY A 398 -2.54 2.15 -7.85
C GLY A 398 -3.18 0.78 -8.18
N LEU A 399 -2.59 0.03 -9.11
CA LEU A 399 -3.09 -1.19 -9.73
C LEU A 399 -2.01 -2.29 -9.76
N ALA A 400 -1.82 -3.00 -8.65
CA ALA A 400 -0.79 -4.04 -8.54
C ALA A 400 -1.06 -5.28 -9.43
N PHE A 401 -0.18 -5.52 -10.42
CA PHE A 401 -0.16 -6.73 -11.26
C PHE A 401 0.96 -7.72 -10.87
N ASN A 402 0.73 -9.03 -11.06
CA ASN A 402 1.53 -10.08 -10.41
C ASN A 402 2.42 -10.93 -11.36
N ASP A 403 2.37 -10.75 -12.69
CA ASP A 403 3.08 -11.62 -13.66
C ASP A 403 3.82 -10.81 -14.76
N PRO A 404 5.01 -10.26 -14.46
CA PRO A 404 5.73 -9.40 -15.40
C PRO A 404 6.30 -10.14 -16.62
N GLU A 405 6.40 -11.48 -16.59
CA GLU A 405 7.15 -12.29 -17.55
C GLU A 405 6.64 -12.17 -18.98
N ASN A 406 5.45 -12.70 -19.21
CA ASN A 406 4.89 -12.75 -20.56
C ASN A 406 4.37 -11.38 -20.98
N LEU A 407 3.94 -10.56 -20.02
CA LEU A 407 3.66 -9.14 -20.23
C LEU A 407 4.83 -8.45 -20.92
N LEU A 408 6.05 -8.66 -20.44
CA LEU A 408 7.27 -8.06 -20.95
C LEU A 408 8.03 -8.92 -21.98
N TYR A 409 7.33 -9.82 -22.69
CA TYR A 409 7.76 -10.43 -23.96
C TYR A 409 6.73 -10.25 -25.07
N GLU A 410 5.46 -10.18 -24.70
CA GLU A 410 4.35 -10.09 -25.66
C GLU A 410 3.97 -8.64 -25.96
N TYR A 411 4.18 -7.69 -25.04
CA TYR A 411 4.36 -6.27 -25.39
C TYR A 411 5.44 -6.10 -26.48
N SER A 412 6.40 -7.02 -26.50
CA SER A 412 7.51 -6.99 -27.43
C SER A 412 7.11 -7.30 -28.86
N VAL A 413 6.86 -8.57 -29.20
CA VAL A 413 6.76 -9.00 -30.61
C VAL A 413 5.62 -8.27 -31.33
N ALA A 414 4.62 -7.80 -30.57
CA ALA A 414 3.57 -6.90 -31.03
C ALA A 414 4.11 -5.73 -31.85
N THR A 415 4.95 -4.94 -31.21
CA THR A 415 5.44 -3.67 -31.71
C THR A 415 6.40 -3.87 -32.88
N HIS A 416 7.36 -4.81 -32.82
CA HIS A 416 8.28 -5.02 -33.96
C HIS A 416 7.60 -5.58 -35.20
N GLN A 417 6.41 -6.18 -35.05
CA GLN A 417 5.55 -6.51 -36.18
C GLN A 417 4.82 -5.27 -36.71
N ASN A 418 4.41 -4.34 -35.85
CA ASN A 418 3.82 -3.04 -36.24
C ASN A 418 4.84 -2.03 -36.84
N ALA A 419 6.03 -2.50 -37.22
CA ALA A 419 7.21 -1.69 -37.52
C ALA A 419 7.65 -0.73 -36.41
N HIS A 420 7.04 -0.80 -35.22
CA HIS A 420 7.63 -0.38 -33.96
C HIS A 420 8.74 -1.41 -33.60
N TYR A 421 9.71 -1.65 -34.52
CA TYR A 421 10.82 -2.65 -34.68
C TYR A 421 11.73 -2.89 -33.45
N THR A 422 11.20 -2.66 -32.27
CA THR A 422 11.82 -1.76 -31.31
C THR A 422 11.29 -2.10 -29.93
N THR A 423 9.99 -1.99 -29.66
CA THR A 423 9.46 -2.52 -28.39
C THR A 423 9.57 -4.07 -28.38
N SER A 424 9.71 -4.76 -29.53
CA SER A 424 10.23 -6.15 -29.57
C SER A 424 11.71 -6.33 -29.56
N TYR A 425 12.50 -5.53 -30.29
CA TYR A 425 13.96 -5.60 -30.14
C TYR A 425 14.32 -5.52 -28.65
N GLY A 426 13.62 -4.61 -27.95
CA GLY A 426 13.51 -4.52 -26.50
C GLY A 426 12.99 -5.80 -25.87
N ALA A 427 11.69 -6.07 -25.84
CA ALA A 427 11.19 -7.11 -24.95
C ALA A 427 11.44 -8.58 -25.45
N LEU A 428 12.08 -8.80 -26.61
CA LEU A 428 12.88 -10.01 -26.90
C LEU A 428 14.13 -10.03 -26.03
N GLN A 429 14.94 -8.97 -26.09
CA GLN A 429 16.08 -8.78 -25.22
C GLN A 429 15.66 -8.84 -23.74
N GLN A 430 14.48 -8.34 -23.34
CA GLN A 430 13.91 -8.57 -22.00
C GLN A 430 13.74 -10.04 -21.69
N PHE A 431 13.08 -10.77 -22.58
CA PHE A 431 12.76 -12.16 -22.31
C PHE A 431 14.03 -13.00 -22.18
N LEU A 432 15.09 -12.65 -22.91
CA LEU A 432 16.44 -13.19 -22.75
C LEU A 432 17.17 -12.70 -21.48
N ILE A 433 16.55 -11.84 -20.65
CA ILE A 433 17.10 -11.15 -19.47
C ILE A 433 16.32 -11.44 -18.17
N ASP A 434 14.98 -11.39 -18.13
CA ASP A 434 14.20 -11.96 -17.02
C ASP A 434 14.26 -13.50 -17.06
N PHE A 435 14.30 -14.05 -18.28
CA PHE A 435 14.34 -15.49 -18.55
C PHE A 435 15.61 -15.83 -19.36
N PRO A 436 16.81 -15.59 -18.81
CA PRO A 436 18.08 -15.90 -19.49
C PRO A 436 18.33 -17.41 -19.54
N SER A 437 17.65 -18.16 -18.67
CA SER A 437 17.50 -19.62 -18.70
C SER A 437 16.40 -20.08 -19.67
N SER A 438 15.69 -19.16 -20.31
CA SER A 438 14.68 -19.49 -21.31
C SER A 438 15.30 -20.02 -22.59
N SER A 439 14.52 -20.85 -23.25
CA SER A 439 14.89 -21.65 -24.41
C SER A 439 15.10 -20.86 -25.72
N LEU A 440 14.99 -19.52 -25.73
CA LEU A 440 14.85 -18.73 -26.98
C LEU A 440 16.09 -17.91 -27.43
N LYS A 441 17.30 -18.19 -26.90
CA LYS A 441 18.47 -17.27 -26.98
C LYS A 441 19.24 -17.11 -28.31
N ASP A 442 20.11 -18.04 -28.71
CA ASP A 442 21.12 -17.73 -29.76
C ASP A 442 20.54 -17.45 -31.16
N SER A 443 19.33 -17.93 -31.44
CA SER A 443 18.54 -17.54 -32.61
C SER A 443 18.30 -16.02 -32.65
N ALA A 444 18.05 -15.42 -31.48
CA ALA A 444 17.94 -13.98 -31.31
C ALA A 444 19.30 -13.22 -31.34
N TRP A 445 20.47 -13.90 -31.41
CA TRP A 445 21.78 -13.25 -31.70
C TRP A 445 22.12 -13.15 -33.21
N ARG A 446 21.38 -13.86 -34.07
CA ARG A 446 21.45 -13.70 -35.53
C ARG A 446 20.17 -13.17 -36.19
N TYR A 447 19.02 -13.09 -35.51
CA TYR A 447 17.99 -12.06 -35.82
C TYR A 447 18.43 -10.65 -35.35
N PHE A 448 19.75 -10.42 -35.37
CA PHE A 448 20.44 -9.41 -34.57
C PHE A 448 21.76 -9.06 -35.24
N LEU A 449 22.68 -10.00 -35.49
CA LEU A 449 23.83 -9.76 -36.37
C LEU A 449 23.43 -9.79 -37.86
N SER A 450 22.32 -9.12 -38.19
CA SER A 450 21.16 -9.82 -38.76
C SER A 450 19.91 -8.93 -38.72
N CYS A 451 19.75 -8.21 -37.60
CA CYS A 451 19.16 -6.87 -37.50
C CYS A 451 20.25 -5.80 -37.27
N CYS A 452 21.39 -5.96 -37.97
CA CYS A 452 22.72 -5.39 -37.72
C CYS A 452 23.48 -4.84 -38.97
N LEU A 453 23.24 -5.27 -40.23
CA LEU A 453 24.05 -4.83 -41.40
C LEU A 453 23.28 -4.61 -42.72
N HIS A 454 22.18 -3.87 -42.70
CA HIS A 454 21.33 -3.79 -43.90
C HIS A 454 20.58 -2.51 -43.96
N LEU A 455 19.62 -2.45 -43.07
CA LEU A 455 18.91 -1.33 -42.61
C LEU A 455 19.95 -0.48 -41.76
N SER A 456 21.19 -0.34 -42.26
CA SER A 456 22.41 0.36 -41.78
C SER A 456 23.02 1.18 -42.88
N GLN A 457 23.16 0.54 -44.02
CA GLN A 457 23.38 1.19 -45.28
C GLN A 457 22.04 1.79 -45.72
N ALA A 458 20.93 1.07 -45.51
CA ALA A 458 19.60 1.63 -45.32
C ALA A 458 19.34 2.14 -43.88
N ALA A 459 20.37 2.52 -43.09
CA ALA A 459 20.33 3.57 -42.04
C ALA A 459 21.14 4.83 -42.45
N GLU A 460 21.94 4.76 -43.53
CA GLU A 460 22.74 5.87 -44.07
C GLU A 460 22.11 6.49 -45.33
N GLN A 461 21.37 5.71 -46.13
CA GLN A 461 20.66 6.15 -47.34
C GLN A 461 19.19 6.43 -47.07
N GLU A 462 18.56 5.52 -46.32
CA GLU A 462 17.24 5.62 -45.67
C GLU A 462 17.43 5.18 -44.20
N PRO A 463 16.43 5.21 -43.28
CA PRO A 463 16.69 5.29 -41.82
C PRO A 463 16.40 4.04 -40.95
N SER A 464 16.48 2.83 -41.47
CA SER A 464 16.08 1.59 -40.76
C SER A 464 17.11 1.06 -39.71
N ALA A 465 16.81 -0.03 -38.97
CA ALA A 465 17.33 -0.28 -37.60
C ALA A 465 18.51 -1.29 -37.43
N TYR A 466 19.68 -1.01 -38.00
CA TYR A 466 20.54 -2.15 -38.37
C TYR A 466 22.04 -1.77 -38.58
N SER A 467 22.65 -0.83 -37.80
CA SER A 467 24.07 -0.29 -37.62
C SER A 467 25.35 -0.48 -38.54
N LYS A 468 26.32 0.44 -38.42
CA LYS A 468 27.78 0.34 -38.78
C LYS A 468 28.62 -0.42 -37.73
N ASP A 469 28.13 -0.48 -36.50
CA ASP A 469 28.73 -1.24 -35.38
C ASP A 469 28.65 -2.75 -35.56
N LEU A 470 27.84 -3.27 -36.47
CA LEU A 470 27.95 -4.65 -36.90
C LEU A 470 29.01 -4.85 -37.96
N PHE A 471 29.18 -3.88 -38.86
CA PHE A 471 30.31 -3.89 -39.77
C PHE A 471 31.62 -3.84 -38.98
N LEU A 472 31.65 -3.02 -37.92
CA LEU A 472 32.66 -3.01 -36.87
C LEU A 472 32.76 -4.36 -36.12
N THR A 473 31.68 -4.90 -35.58
CA THR A 473 31.82 -6.04 -34.66
C THR A 473 31.98 -7.36 -35.40
N ASP A 474 31.57 -7.44 -36.67
CA ASP A 474 32.08 -8.41 -37.64
C ASP A 474 33.53 -8.11 -38.02
N LEU A 475 33.95 -6.83 -38.14
CA LEU A 475 35.37 -6.46 -38.17
C LEU A 475 36.11 -7.00 -36.94
N GLN A 476 35.51 -7.11 -35.73
CA GLN A 476 36.23 -7.55 -34.50
C GLN A 476 36.20 -9.06 -34.29
N LYS A 477 35.08 -9.71 -34.64
CA LYS A 477 35.03 -11.16 -34.85
C LYS A 477 35.98 -11.59 -35.98
N VAL A 478 36.49 -10.63 -36.77
CA VAL A 478 37.65 -10.70 -37.66
C VAL A 478 38.99 -10.30 -36.97
N LEU A 479 39.18 -9.09 -36.41
CA LEU A 479 40.45 -8.62 -35.80
C LEU A 479 40.93 -9.50 -34.63
N ASN A 480 40.01 -10.12 -33.89
CA ASN A 480 40.28 -11.09 -32.81
C ASN A 480 40.28 -12.56 -33.26
N ASN A 481 39.78 -12.89 -34.46
CA ASN A 481 40.35 -14.00 -35.21
C ASN A 481 41.71 -13.52 -35.75
N LYS A 482 42.69 -13.38 -34.84
CA LYS A 482 43.97 -12.66 -35.02
C LYS A 482 44.79 -13.09 -36.26
N SER A 483 44.40 -14.18 -36.90
CA SER A 483 44.69 -14.62 -38.26
C SER A 483 44.32 -13.60 -39.39
N CYS A 484 44.87 -12.35 -39.38
CA CYS A 484 44.42 -11.28 -40.31
C CYS A 484 45.26 -10.00 -40.67
N LEU A 485 46.34 -9.54 -40.00
CA LEU A 485 46.72 -8.08 -40.00
C LEU A 485 48.14 -7.61 -40.48
N SER A 486 48.39 -6.27 -40.46
CA SER A 486 49.47 -5.49 -41.15
C SER A 486 50.24 -4.47 -40.22
N GLU A 487 51.09 -3.57 -40.75
CA GLU A 487 52.28 -2.96 -40.06
C GLU A 487 52.30 -1.41 -39.78
N GLU A 488 52.52 -0.49 -40.72
CA GLU A 488 52.27 0.98 -40.51
C GLU A 488 50.78 1.31 -40.72
N GLU A 489 50.09 0.48 -41.50
CA GLU A 489 48.65 0.20 -41.40
C GLU A 489 48.27 -0.40 -40.03
N SER A 490 49.21 -0.91 -39.22
CA SER A 490 48.96 -1.01 -37.79
C SER A 490 49.08 0.36 -37.16
N ARG A 491 50.19 1.10 -37.10
CA ARG A 491 50.19 2.41 -36.41
C ARG A 491 49.05 3.34 -36.85
N GLU A 492 48.66 3.32 -38.12
CA GLU A 492 47.66 4.20 -38.69
C GLU A 492 46.45 3.51 -39.33
N TYR A 493 46.20 2.21 -39.10
CA TYR A 493 44.83 1.72 -38.87
C TYR A 493 44.61 1.47 -37.37
N LYS A 494 45.46 0.82 -36.58
CA LYS A 494 45.51 1.09 -35.12
C LYS A 494 45.63 2.61 -34.73
N LEU A 495 45.68 3.59 -35.66
CA LEU A 495 45.25 5.00 -35.45
C LEU A 495 44.09 5.52 -36.34
N LEU A 496 44.06 5.41 -37.69
CA LEU A 496 42.88 5.83 -38.48
C LEU A 496 41.67 4.94 -38.20
N TYR A 497 41.93 3.73 -37.75
CA TYR A 497 41.02 2.86 -37.04
C TYR A 497 41.07 3.05 -35.50
N ALA A 498 42.10 3.57 -34.80
CA ALA A 498 41.80 4.28 -33.51
C ALA A 498 40.91 5.52 -33.69
N LYS A 499 40.50 5.77 -34.93
CA LYS A 499 39.47 6.68 -35.34
C LYS A 499 38.25 5.97 -35.98
N LEU A 500 38.32 4.72 -36.46
CA LEU A 500 37.22 3.93 -37.08
C LEU A 500 36.69 2.84 -36.11
N ALA A 501 37.59 2.09 -35.48
CA ALA A 501 37.47 1.57 -34.12
C ALA A 501 37.28 2.64 -33.03
N TYR A 502 36.72 3.79 -33.39
CA TYR A 502 36.44 4.88 -32.48
C TYR A 502 35.24 5.72 -32.93
N GLU A 503 35.16 6.09 -34.21
CA GLU A 503 33.95 6.60 -34.87
C GLU A 503 32.86 5.53 -34.83
N LEU A 504 33.21 4.33 -35.29
CA LEU A 504 32.44 3.09 -35.13
C LEU A 504 32.91 2.22 -33.94
N ALA A 505 33.71 2.74 -32.99
CA ALA A 505 33.78 2.27 -31.60
C ALA A 505 34.60 1.03 -31.11
N HIS A 506 35.49 0.33 -31.85
CA HIS A 506 36.41 -0.68 -31.23
C HIS A 506 37.63 -0.14 -30.46
N TYR A 507 37.36 0.67 -29.46
CA TYR A 507 38.40 1.44 -28.80
C TYR A 507 39.45 0.57 -28.05
N ASN A 508 39.14 -0.65 -27.56
CA ASN A 508 40.09 -1.46 -26.74
C ASN A 508 41.40 -1.73 -27.51
N ASN A 509 41.26 -1.99 -28.81
CA ASN A 509 42.34 -2.27 -29.74
C ASN A 509 42.96 -0.99 -30.32
N ALA A 510 42.26 0.15 -30.23
CA ALA A 510 42.87 1.47 -30.37
C ALA A 510 43.89 1.69 -29.24
N LEU A 511 43.50 1.38 -28.01
CA LEU A 511 44.24 1.78 -26.82
C LEU A 511 45.47 0.93 -26.54
N GLU A 512 45.38 -0.39 -26.73
CA GLU A 512 46.52 -1.30 -26.66
C GLU A 512 47.63 -0.84 -27.64
N SER A 513 47.26 -0.32 -28.82
CA SER A 513 48.19 0.29 -29.77
C SER A 513 48.80 1.61 -29.34
N LEU A 514 48.10 2.38 -28.51
CA LEU A 514 48.49 3.75 -28.21
C LEU A 514 49.23 3.86 -26.86
N LYS A 515 49.08 2.90 -25.95
CA LYS A 515 49.92 2.79 -24.74
C LYS A 515 51.36 2.39 -25.07
N GLU A 516 51.58 1.57 -26.11
CA GLU A 516 52.92 1.38 -26.70
C GLU A 516 53.47 2.70 -27.27
N TYR A 517 52.60 3.49 -27.92
CA TYR A 517 52.99 4.74 -28.59
C TYR A 517 53.49 5.84 -27.62
N ILE A 518 52.96 5.98 -26.40
CA ILE A 518 53.45 7.02 -25.46
C ILE A 518 54.87 6.74 -24.99
N LEU A 519 55.18 5.49 -24.66
CA LEU A 519 56.43 5.08 -24.02
C LEU A 519 57.67 5.35 -24.89
N ASP A 520 57.49 5.34 -26.22
CA ASP A 520 58.56 5.57 -27.18
C ASP A 520 58.88 7.07 -27.42
N TYR A 521 58.00 8.03 -27.05
CA TYR A 521 58.08 9.43 -27.53
C TYR A 521 57.72 10.57 -26.51
N PRO A 522 58.41 10.76 -25.37
CA PRO A 522 57.87 11.52 -24.22
C PRO A 522 57.85 13.07 -24.23
N ASN A 523 58.52 13.78 -25.15
CA ASN A 523 58.64 15.28 -25.11
C ASN A 523 58.08 15.98 -26.39
N HIS A 524 57.22 15.32 -27.16
CA HIS A 524 56.85 15.76 -28.52
C HIS A 524 55.71 16.80 -28.58
N GLN A 525 55.47 17.41 -29.75
CA GLN A 525 54.43 18.43 -29.96
C GLN A 525 53.03 17.87 -30.24
N THR A 526 52.92 16.76 -30.99
CA THR A 526 51.65 16.04 -31.19
C THR A 526 51.25 15.27 -29.94
N LEU A 527 52.05 15.32 -28.87
CA LEU A 527 51.77 14.61 -27.63
C LEU A 527 50.46 15.06 -27.00
N GLY A 528 50.05 16.33 -27.17
CA GLY A 528 48.71 16.78 -26.77
C GLY A 528 47.57 16.12 -27.56
N GLU A 529 47.75 15.87 -28.87
CA GLU A 529 46.75 15.20 -29.71
C GLU A 529 46.81 13.66 -29.57
N ALA A 530 47.99 13.09 -29.35
CA ALA A 530 48.17 11.68 -29.04
C ALA A 530 47.56 11.38 -27.67
N HIS A 531 47.85 12.19 -26.64
CA HIS A 531 47.17 12.12 -25.35
C HIS A 531 45.68 12.44 -25.46
N LEU A 532 45.22 13.27 -26.41
CA LEU A 532 43.80 13.47 -26.69
C LEU A 532 43.15 12.26 -27.36
N ILE A 533 43.74 11.61 -28.36
CA ILE A 533 43.17 10.39 -28.98
C ILE A 533 43.29 9.19 -28.05
N ILE A 534 44.33 9.16 -27.21
CA ILE A 534 44.50 8.17 -26.14
C ILE A 534 43.47 8.38 -25.06
N ALA A 535 43.29 9.61 -24.57
CA ALA A 535 42.19 9.97 -23.69
C ALA A 535 40.86 9.60 -24.37
N LEU A 536 40.52 10.19 -25.52
CA LEU A 536 39.29 9.87 -26.23
C LEU A 536 39.10 8.35 -26.39
N SER A 537 40.11 7.55 -26.74
CA SER A 537 40.01 6.08 -26.74
C SER A 537 39.78 5.51 -25.33
N LEU A 538 40.55 5.92 -24.31
CA LEU A 538 40.42 5.53 -22.89
C LEU A 538 39.01 5.81 -22.34
N SER A 539 38.45 7.01 -22.54
CA SER A 539 37.09 7.37 -22.11
C SER A 539 36.01 6.67 -22.93
N LYS A 540 36.26 6.43 -24.20
CA LYS A 540 35.33 5.67 -25.01
C LYS A 540 35.25 4.19 -24.60
N LEU A 541 36.16 3.75 -23.73
CA LEU A 541 36.24 2.38 -23.19
C LEU A 541 35.97 2.26 -21.71
N ASP A 542 36.20 3.35 -21.01
CA ASP A 542 36.60 3.37 -19.62
C ASP A 542 37.77 2.40 -19.27
N ILE A 543 38.72 2.10 -20.18
CA ILE A 543 39.99 1.52 -19.71
C ILE A 543 40.78 2.63 -19.04
N ASP A 544 41.31 2.33 -17.86
CA ASP A 544 42.27 3.17 -17.15
C ASP A 544 41.82 4.65 -17.10
N PRO A 545 40.71 4.91 -16.38
CA PRO A 545 40.16 6.26 -16.23
C PRO A 545 41.22 7.24 -15.67
N GLU A 546 42.19 6.72 -14.90
CA GLU A 546 43.32 7.51 -14.40
C GLU A 546 44.22 8.04 -15.51
N ALA A 547 44.70 7.16 -16.40
CA ALA A 547 45.42 7.58 -17.58
C ALA A 547 44.59 8.55 -18.42
N PHE A 548 43.26 8.37 -18.54
CA PHE A 548 42.41 9.29 -19.30
C PHE A 548 42.57 10.73 -18.81
N CYS A 549 42.23 10.97 -17.54
CA CYS A 549 42.14 12.34 -17.06
C CYS A 549 43.53 12.96 -16.95
N THR A 550 44.53 12.16 -16.56
CA THR A 550 45.92 12.63 -16.48
C THR A 550 46.41 13.08 -17.85
N HIS A 551 46.14 12.31 -18.91
CA HIS A 551 46.50 12.67 -20.28
C HIS A 551 45.72 13.88 -20.80
N LEU A 552 44.42 14.00 -20.47
CA LEU A 552 43.59 15.12 -20.94
C LEU A 552 43.83 16.43 -20.17
N GLU A 553 44.08 16.38 -18.85
CA GLU A 553 44.55 17.54 -18.06
C GLU A 553 45.92 18.01 -18.55
N THR A 554 46.84 17.07 -18.82
CA THR A 554 48.15 17.37 -19.37
C THR A 554 48.04 18.03 -20.75
N ALA A 555 47.14 17.55 -21.62
CA ALA A 555 46.87 18.17 -22.91
C ALA A 555 46.40 19.63 -22.76
N LEU A 556 45.50 19.93 -21.81
CA LEU A 556 45.06 21.29 -21.52
C LEU A 556 46.15 22.19 -20.92
N GLN A 557 46.93 21.70 -19.96
CA GLN A 557 48.00 22.48 -19.34
C GLN A 557 49.12 22.82 -20.35
N LEU A 558 49.43 21.89 -21.27
CA LEU A 558 50.44 22.09 -22.31
C LEU A 558 49.96 23.01 -23.44
N ASN A 559 48.67 22.98 -23.80
CA ASN A 559 48.13 23.89 -24.82
C ASN A 559 46.62 24.20 -24.63
N PRO A 560 46.28 25.29 -23.92
CA PRO A 560 44.88 25.67 -23.66
C PRO A 560 44.05 25.99 -24.90
N ASN A 561 44.68 26.29 -26.05
CA ASN A 561 43.98 26.73 -27.27
C ASN A 561 43.89 25.65 -28.36
N LEU A 562 44.31 24.39 -28.08
CA LEU A 562 44.40 23.32 -29.09
C LEU A 562 43.02 22.88 -29.63
N TYR A 563 41.95 23.15 -28.88
CA TYR A 563 40.57 22.75 -29.20
C TYR A 563 39.58 23.75 -28.59
N HIS A 564 38.27 23.58 -28.82
CA HIS A 564 37.26 24.34 -28.09
C HIS A 564 37.36 24.03 -26.59
N THR A 565 37.78 25.01 -25.77
CA THR A 565 37.99 24.87 -24.31
C THR A 565 36.78 24.28 -23.60
N GLY A 566 35.59 24.82 -23.85
CA GLY A 566 34.32 24.26 -23.35
C GLY A 566 34.14 22.77 -23.66
N SER A 567 34.48 22.33 -24.88
CA SER A 567 34.36 20.91 -25.27
C SER A 567 35.30 19.99 -24.49
N VAL A 568 36.53 20.43 -24.23
CA VAL A 568 37.54 19.61 -23.53
C VAL A 568 37.26 19.58 -22.04
N TYR A 569 36.81 20.70 -21.46
CA TYR A 569 36.32 20.73 -20.08
C TYR A 569 35.11 19.80 -19.87
N LEU A 570 34.18 19.71 -20.84
CA LEU A 570 33.09 18.73 -20.79
C LEU A 570 33.58 17.27 -20.89
N GLN A 571 34.61 16.99 -21.68
CA GLN A 571 35.21 15.65 -21.76
C GLN A 571 35.95 15.27 -20.46
N LEU A 572 36.70 16.20 -19.86
CA LEU A 572 37.32 16.02 -18.55
C LEU A 572 36.29 15.81 -17.43
N TYR A 573 35.22 16.61 -17.43
CA TYR A 573 34.09 16.42 -16.53
C TYR A 573 33.54 14.99 -16.61
N ASN A 574 33.11 14.56 -17.81
CA ASN A 574 32.48 13.25 -18.00
C ASN A 574 33.37 12.13 -17.48
N ALA A 575 34.67 12.15 -17.82
CA ALA A 575 35.57 11.07 -17.44
C ALA A 575 36.08 11.14 -16.00
N TYR A 576 36.17 12.32 -15.37
CA TYR A 576 36.45 12.39 -13.92
C TYR A 576 35.28 11.83 -13.11
N ILE A 577 34.04 11.97 -13.59
CA ILE A 577 32.89 11.26 -13.03
C ILE A 577 33.04 9.74 -13.20
N THR A 578 33.47 9.27 -14.38
CA THR A 578 33.72 7.82 -14.53
C THR A 578 34.88 7.32 -13.67
N ARG A 579 36.00 8.06 -13.56
CA ARG A 579 37.11 7.76 -12.63
C ARG A 579 36.61 7.58 -11.20
N ALA A 580 35.86 8.57 -10.72
CA ALA A 580 35.37 8.61 -9.35
C ALA A 580 34.51 7.39 -9.00
N GLN A 581 33.83 6.79 -9.97
CA GLN A 581 33.03 5.59 -9.75
C GLN A 581 33.88 4.31 -9.56
N THR A 582 35.21 4.37 -9.78
CA THR A 582 36.10 3.19 -9.84
C THR A 582 37.31 3.21 -8.91
N GLU A 583 37.73 4.36 -8.38
CA GLU A 583 38.97 4.50 -7.59
C GLU A 583 38.72 4.68 -6.08
N GLU A 584 39.69 4.29 -5.24
CA GLU A 584 39.59 4.34 -3.76
C GLU A 584 39.37 5.74 -3.17
N ASN A 585 39.66 6.82 -3.92
CA ASN A 585 39.44 8.20 -3.47
C ASN A 585 38.53 8.99 -4.43
N PRO A 586 37.21 8.70 -4.42
CA PRO A 586 36.26 9.27 -5.37
C PRO A 586 36.06 10.78 -5.19
N ALA A 587 36.07 11.28 -3.95
CA ALA A 587 35.67 12.64 -3.63
C ALA A 587 36.52 13.71 -4.34
N LEU A 588 37.85 13.53 -4.38
CA LEU A 588 38.77 14.45 -5.07
C LEU A 588 38.55 14.48 -6.59
N LEU A 589 38.08 13.38 -7.17
CA LEU A 589 37.83 13.22 -8.61
C LEU A 589 36.50 13.88 -9.00
N ILE A 590 35.45 13.72 -8.18
CA ILE A 590 34.15 14.41 -8.37
C ILE A 590 34.32 15.93 -8.25
N ASP A 591 35.11 16.40 -7.27
CA ASP A 591 35.40 17.83 -7.09
C ASP A 591 36.07 18.45 -8.34
N ARG A 592 37.01 17.73 -8.97
CA ARG A 592 37.61 18.15 -10.26
C ARG A 592 36.60 18.14 -11.39
N ALA A 593 35.76 17.12 -11.49
CA ALA A 593 34.74 17.03 -12.52
C ALA A 593 33.80 18.23 -12.50
N ALA A 594 33.27 18.56 -11.32
CA ALA A 594 32.38 19.70 -11.13
C ALA A 594 33.06 21.04 -11.43
N TYR A 595 34.34 21.19 -11.05
CA TYR A 595 35.14 22.36 -11.42
C TYR A 595 35.22 22.56 -12.94
N TYR A 596 35.59 21.52 -13.69
CA TYR A 596 35.72 21.63 -15.16
C TYR A 596 34.36 21.88 -15.83
N LEU A 597 33.28 21.24 -15.37
CA LEU A 597 31.95 21.50 -15.90
C LEU A 597 31.47 22.94 -15.66
N TYR A 598 31.74 23.50 -14.48
CA TYR A 598 31.44 24.90 -14.19
C TYR A 598 32.28 25.85 -15.08
N ALA A 599 33.56 25.52 -15.32
CA ALA A 599 34.41 26.29 -16.23
C ALA A 599 33.86 26.30 -17.67
N ALA A 600 33.41 25.15 -18.18
CA ALA A 600 32.76 25.04 -19.50
C ALA A 600 31.52 25.94 -19.64
N LEU A 601 30.76 26.10 -18.55
CA LEU A 601 29.57 26.96 -18.47
C LEU A 601 29.88 28.46 -18.42
N GLN A 602 31.04 28.86 -17.88
CA GLN A 602 31.45 30.27 -17.87
C GLN A 602 32.07 30.71 -19.20
N ASP A 603 32.78 29.81 -19.89
CA ASP A 603 33.40 30.05 -21.20
C ASP A 603 32.36 30.37 -22.30
N ASN A 604 31.13 29.84 -22.18
CA ASN A 604 30.00 30.01 -23.11
C ASN A 604 30.31 29.66 -24.59
N SER A 605 31.47 29.08 -24.89
CA SER A 605 31.92 28.75 -26.26
C SER A 605 31.16 27.56 -26.88
N GLN A 606 30.55 26.73 -26.05
CA GLN A 606 29.64 25.65 -26.45
C GLN A 606 28.43 25.58 -25.53
N PRO A 607 27.24 25.23 -26.05
CA PRO A 607 26.05 25.00 -25.24
C PRO A 607 26.22 23.73 -24.41
N VAL A 608 26.39 23.89 -23.09
CA VAL A 608 26.39 22.76 -22.15
C VAL A 608 24.97 22.22 -22.04
N LYS A 609 24.83 20.89 -22.16
CA LYS A 609 23.55 20.18 -22.05
C LYS A 609 22.79 20.53 -20.77
N VAL A 610 21.46 20.55 -20.86
CA VAL A 610 20.57 20.77 -19.71
C VAL A 610 20.84 19.74 -18.61
N GLU A 611 21.01 18.48 -18.99
CA GLU A 611 21.27 17.37 -18.08
C GLU A 611 22.61 17.52 -17.34
N ASN A 612 23.63 18.06 -18.03
CA ASN A 612 24.91 18.38 -17.39
C ASN A 612 24.79 19.60 -16.46
N GLN A 613 24.01 20.62 -16.84
CA GLN A 613 23.72 21.76 -15.95
C GLN A 613 22.97 21.30 -14.68
N LEU A 614 22.02 20.38 -14.82
CA LEU A 614 21.27 19.75 -13.72
C LEU A 614 22.18 18.87 -12.86
N TRP A 615 23.07 18.08 -13.46
CA TRP A 615 24.07 17.32 -12.72
C TRP A 615 24.96 18.24 -11.89
N LEU A 616 25.44 19.36 -12.46
CA LEU A 616 26.31 20.29 -11.75
C LEU A 616 25.58 21.02 -10.62
N ALA A 617 24.31 21.39 -10.86
CA ALA A 617 23.45 21.95 -9.83
C ALA A 617 23.19 20.94 -8.71
N GLY A 618 23.00 19.66 -9.06
CA GLY A 618 22.86 18.53 -8.15
C GLY A 618 24.12 18.25 -7.32
N TYR A 619 25.32 18.33 -7.91
CA TYR A 619 26.60 18.23 -7.19
C TYR A 619 26.75 19.37 -6.17
N TYR A 620 26.49 20.62 -6.57
CA TYR A 620 26.60 21.76 -5.66
C TYR A 620 25.52 21.74 -4.57
N TYR A 621 24.31 21.26 -4.90
CA TYR A 621 23.26 20.96 -3.94
C TYR A 621 23.72 19.91 -2.92
N GLN A 622 24.24 18.77 -3.38
CA GLN A 622 24.68 17.67 -2.52
C GLN A 622 25.80 18.12 -1.56
N LYS A 623 26.81 18.84 -2.07
CA LYS A 623 27.91 19.38 -1.26
C LYS A 623 27.45 20.41 -0.23
N ALA A 624 26.41 21.18 -0.54
CA ALA A 624 25.79 22.08 0.43
C ALA A 624 24.94 21.35 1.47
N LYS A 625 24.23 20.30 1.04
CA LYS A 625 23.38 19.46 1.88
C LYS A 625 24.19 18.68 2.91
N GLU A 626 25.21 17.95 2.50
CA GLU A 626 26.09 17.18 3.39
C GLU A 626 26.67 18.07 4.50
N TYR A 627 27.15 19.26 4.16
CA TYR A 627 27.66 20.22 5.14
C TYR A 627 26.58 20.67 6.14
N LEU A 628 25.37 20.98 5.66
CA LEU A 628 24.25 21.42 6.50
C LEU A 628 23.67 20.28 7.34
N GLU A 629 23.77 19.03 6.90
CA GLU A 629 23.38 17.86 7.69
C GLU A 629 24.39 17.61 8.83
N GLU A 630 25.70 17.72 8.55
CA GLU A 630 26.75 17.69 9.58
C GLU A 630 26.68 18.88 10.56
N HIS A 631 26.19 20.03 10.09
CA HIS A 631 26.16 21.30 10.83
C HIS A 631 24.76 21.92 10.85
N TRP A 632 23.73 21.17 11.27
CA TRP A 632 22.31 21.60 11.21
C TRP A 632 21.97 22.90 11.98
N THR A 633 22.85 23.38 12.86
CA THR A 633 22.73 24.69 13.51
C THR A 633 23.21 25.86 12.66
N HIS A 634 23.95 25.59 11.58
CA HIS A 634 24.42 26.57 10.62
C HIS A 634 23.36 26.86 9.57
N THR A 635 23.28 28.11 9.17
CA THR A 635 22.51 28.56 8.01
C THR A 635 23.37 28.56 6.75
N ALA A 636 22.74 28.70 5.59
CA ALA A 636 23.41 28.87 4.29
C ALA A 636 24.37 30.08 4.20
N GLY A 637 24.39 30.97 5.22
CA GLY A 637 25.28 32.13 5.30
C GLY A 637 26.55 31.91 6.15
N ASP A 638 26.61 30.86 6.97
CA ASP A 638 27.66 30.72 7.99
C ASP A 638 28.98 30.12 7.45
N ASN A 639 28.98 29.61 6.20
CA ASN A 639 30.17 29.15 5.49
C ASN A 639 30.17 29.67 4.03
N ASN A 640 31.21 30.42 3.66
CA ASN A 640 31.35 31.06 2.34
C ASN A 640 31.42 30.08 1.16
N ASP A 641 32.11 28.95 1.31
CA ASP A 641 32.26 27.98 0.21
C ASP A 641 30.94 27.25 -0.08
N ILE A 642 30.18 26.97 0.97
CA ILE A 642 28.85 26.36 0.91
C ILE A 642 27.81 27.35 0.38
N SER A 643 27.87 28.60 0.85
CA SER A 643 27.11 29.74 0.31
C SER A 643 27.33 29.86 -1.21
N LEU A 644 28.58 29.75 -1.68
CA LEU A 644 28.92 29.79 -3.11
C LEU A 644 28.39 28.56 -3.88
N CYS A 645 28.42 27.36 -3.30
CA CYS A 645 27.79 26.17 -3.89
C CYS A 645 26.28 26.39 -4.07
N ILE A 646 25.58 26.89 -3.05
CA ILE A 646 24.13 27.16 -3.11
C ILE A 646 23.80 28.17 -4.22
N ASP A 647 24.56 29.26 -4.36
CA ASP A 647 24.32 30.25 -5.42
C ASP A 647 24.59 29.72 -6.81
N ARG A 648 25.64 28.90 -6.99
CA ARG A 648 25.92 28.24 -8.27
C ARG A 648 24.81 27.27 -8.64
N ALA A 649 24.33 26.46 -7.69
CA ALA A 649 23.20 25.56 -7.92
C ALA A 649 21.93 26.34 -8.29
N LEU A 650 21.64 27.44 -7.59
CA LEU A 650 20.48 28.30 -7.86
C LEU A 650 20.52 28.96 -9.24
N ASP A 651 21.67 29.49 -9.68
CA ASP A 651 21.83 30.08 -11.01
C ASP A 651 21.62 29.03 -12.11
N LEU A 652 22.21 27.84 -11.96
CA LEU A 652 22.07 26.73 -12.91
C LEU A 652 20.62 26.24 -13.02
N TYR A 653 19.97 25.96 -11.88
CA TYR A 653 18.54 25.60 -11.89
C TYR A 653 17.66 26.72 -12.44
N ASN A 654 17.98 27.99 -12.16
CA ASN A 654 17.21 29.11 -12.70
C ASN A 654 17.32 29.19 -14.23
N ARG A 655 18.52 29.04 -14.81
CA ARG A 655 18.73 29.02 -16.27
C ARG A 655 18.01 27.85 -16.95
N VAL A 656 18.07 26.67 -16.33
CA VAL A 656 17.46 25.45 -16.87
C VAL A 656 15.94 25.46 -16.73
N LEU A 657 15.42 25.73 -15.54
CA LEU A 657 14.02 25.49 -15.18
C LEU A 657 13.12 26.73 -15.24
N SER A 658 13.66 27.95 -15.31
CA SER A 658 12.83 29.18 -15.36
C SER A 658 12.63 29.69 -16.79
N SER A 659 11.40 30.07 -17.11
CA SER A 659 11.05 30.80 -18.34
C SER A 659 11.56 32.25 -18.32
N ASP A 660 11.53 32.94 -19.46
CA ASP A 660 11.91 34.36 -19.59
C ASP A 660 11.10 35.31 -18.66
N LYS A 661 9.97 34.84 -18.12
CA LYS A 661 9.12 35.55 -17.17
C LYS A 661 9.35 35.16 -15.69
N GLY A 662 10.31 34.27 -15.43
CA GLY A 662 10.66 33.80 -14.07
C GLY A 662 9.76 32.68 -13.51
N ALA A 663 8.70 32.28 -14.22
CA ALA A 663 7.88 31.12 -13.84
C ALA A 663 8.56 29.79 -14.27
N LEU A 664 8.24 28.69 -13.59
CA LEU A 664 8.72 27.35 -13.96
C LEU A 664 8.35 27.03 -15.42
N LYS A 665 9.28 26.46 -16.19
CA LYS A 665 9.00 25.97 -17.55
C LYS A 665 8.00 24.83 -17.49
N THR A 666 7.16 24.72 -18.53
CA THR A 666 6.21 23.61 -18.64
C THR A 666 6.97 22.30 -18.85
N ILE A 667 6.98 21.45 -17.82
CA ILE A 667 7.37 20.06 -17.89
C ILE A 667 6.38 19.35 -18.82
N ASP A 668 6.88 18.57 -19.76
CA ASP A 668 6.09 17.63 -20.55
C ASP A 668 6.39 16.18 -20.13
N GLY A 669 5.62 15.21 -20.64
CA GLY A 669 5.68 13.82 -20.21
C GLY A 669 7.02 13.14 -20.52
N LYS A 670 7.86 13.76 -21.36
CA LYS A 670 9.21 13.29 -21.70
C LYS A 670 10.27 13.88 -20.76
N HIS A 671 9.91 14.89 -19.99
CA HIS A 671 10.77 15.61 -19.06
C HIS A 671 10.33 15.45 -17.60
N LEU A 672 9.56 14.41 -17.26
CA LEU A 672 9.11 14.12 -15.89
C LEU A 672 10.26 14.07 -14.87
N TYR A 673 11.46 13.65 -15.29
CA TYR A 673 12.67 13.69 -14.46
C TYR A 673 13.03 15.10 -13.93
N LEU A 674 12.55 16.18 -14.56
CA LEU A 674 12.72 17.55 -14.09
C LEU A 674 11.91 17.84 -12.81
N GLU A 675 10.98 16.98 -12.41
CA GLU A 675 10.24 17.08 -11.15
C GLU A 675 11.19 17.06 -9.93
N ALA A 676 12.10 16.08 -9.88
CA ALA A 676 13.12 15.98 -8.82
C ALA A 676 14.04 17.21 -8.77
N GLU A 677 14.37 17.75 -9.95
CA GLU A 677 15.22 18.92 -10.10
C GLU A 677 14.51 20.22 -9.74
N ALA A 678 13.21 20.34 -10.03
CA ALA A 678 12.36 21.42 -9.57
C ALA A 678 12.22 21.43 -8.04
N LEU A 679 12.24 20.25 -7.39
CA LEU A 679 12.28 20.14 -5.94
C LEU A 679 13.60 20.60 -5.33
N LYS A 680 14.74 20.15 -5.88
CA LYS A 680 16.06 20.67 -5.46
C LYS A 680 16.16 22.18 -5.64
N PHE A 681 15.63 22.72 -6.73
CA PHE A 681 15.56 24.16 -6.98
C PHE A 681 14.69 24.90 -5.93
N ALA A 682 13.53 24.33 -5.58
CA ALA A 682 12.64 24.84 -4.54
C ALA A 682 13.29 24.79 -3.14
N GLU A 683 14.00 23.70 -2.82
CA GLU A 683 14.73 23.54 -1.56
C GLU A 683 15.87 24.56 -1.43
N LEU A 684 16.70 24.72 -2.45
CA LEU A 684 17.77 25.74 -2.49
C LEU A 684 17.23 27.16 -2.36
N ALA A 685 16.07 27.45 -2.97
CA ALA A 685 15.38 28.73 -2.77
C ALA A 685 14.94 28.88 -1.30
N GLY A 686 14.48 27.80 -0.67
CA GLY A 686 14.21 27.73 0.77
C GLY A 686 15.45 28.00 1.64
N LEU A 687 16.61 27.43 1.32
CA LEU A 687 17.88 27.63 2.04
C LEU A 687 18.37 29.08 1.96
N ARG A 688 18.12 29.78 0.85
CA ARG A 688 18.34 31.24 0.72
C ARG A 688 17.21 32.10 1.31
N SER A 689 16.26 31.52 2.05
CA SER A 689 15.08 32.21 2.60
C SER A 689 14.18 32.87 1.54
N HIS A 690 14.30 32.48 0.27
CA HIS A 690 13.46 32.96 -0.84
C HIS A 690 12.12 32.20 -0.89
N ILE A 691 11.38 32.18 0.22
CA ILE A 691 10.21 31.28 0.40
C ILE A 691 9.12 31.52 -0.65
N ASN A 692 8.85 32.77 -1.04
CA ASN A 692 7.88 33.06 -2.12
C ASN A 692 8.32 32.49 -3.48
N LYS A 693 9.63 32.39 -3.74
CA LYS A 693 10.14 31.73 -4.96
C LYS A 693 9.98 30.21 -4.85
N LYS A 694 10.24 29.63 -3.66
CA LYS A 694 9.96 28.22 -3.38
C LYS A 694 8.48 27.88 -3.64
N ILE A 695 7.56 28.67 -3.10
CA ILE A 695 6.11 28.50 -3.30
C ILE A 695 5.77 28.56 -4.80
N ALA A 696 6.16 29.62 -5.52
CA ALA A 696 5.84 29.76 -6.94
C ALA A 696 6.41 28.64 -7.84
N ILE A 697 7.57 28.07 -7.49
CA ILE A 697 8.12 26.88 -8.17
C ILE A 697 7.21 25.66 -7.91
N LEU A 698 6.84 25.43 -6.65
CA LEU A 698 6.05 24.25 -6.24
C LEU A 698 4.59 24.32 -6.69
N GLU A 699 3.94 25.48 -6.60
CA GLU A 699 2.60 25.71 -7.15
C GLU A 699 2.58 25.43 -8.65
N SER A 700 3.56 25.95 -9.40
CA SER A 700 3.62 25.71 -10.85
C SER A 700 3.95 24.26 -11.20
N LEU A 701 4.73 23.56 -10.36
CA LEU A 701 4.95 22.11 -10.50
C LEU A 701 3.66 21.33 -10.25
N ILE A 702 2.92 21.67 -9.20
CA ILE A 702 1.68 20.99 -8.79
C ILE A 702 0.51 21.30 -9.74
N GLU A 703 0.42 22.52 -10.28
CA GLU A 703 -0.54 22.86 -11.35
C GLU A 703 -0.30 21.98 -12.57
N GLN A 704 0.96 21.75 -12.95
CA GLN A 704 1.33 20.90 -14.08
C GLN A 704 1.09 19.41 -13.81
N GLN A 705 1.34 18.94 -12.58
CA GLN A 705 0.98 17.60 -12.12
C GLN A 705 -0.55 17.38 -12.22
N ASN A 706 -1.34 18.30 -11.65
CA ASN A 706 -2.80 18.20 -11.60
C ASN A 706 -3.48 18.41 -12.96
N ALA A 707 -2.90 19.20 -13.86
CA ALA A 707 -3.38 19.34 -15.23
C ALA A 707 -3.18 18.07 -16.07
N ARG A 708 -2.31 17.15 -15.62
CA ARG A 708 -1.92 15.93 -16.34
C ARG A 708 -1.72 14.76 -15.34
N PRO A 709 -2.81 14.30 -14.69
CA PRO A 709 -2.74 13.26 -13.67
C PRO A 709 -2.45 11.86 -14.24
N SER A 710 -2.54 11.68 -15.56
CA SER A 710 -2.25 10.43 -16.26
C SER A 710 -0.75 10.23 -16.55
N TRP A 711 0.14 10.89 -15.82
CA TRP A 711 1.60 10.82 -15.95
C TRP A 711 2.23 10.32 -14.65
N ASP A 712 3.32 9.55 -14.75
CA ASP A 712 4.01 8.95 -13.60
C ASP A 712 4.87 10.00 -12.86
N TRP A 713 4.23 10.77 -11.99
CA TRP A 713 4.87 11.78 -11.13
C TRP A 713 5.40 11.14 -9.85
N GLN A 714 6.71 10.94 -9.78
CA GLN A 714 7.37 10.20 -8.69
C GLN A 714 7.45 11.00 -7.39
N PHE A 715 7.59 12.32 -7.49
CA PHE A 715 7.81 13.20 -6.34
C PHE A 715 6.61 14.09 -6.00
N GLN A 716 5.43 13.85 -6.58
CA GLN A 716 4.20 14.62 -6.33
C GLN A 716 3.94 14.82 -4.83
N ARG A 717 3.99 13.73 -4.04
CA ARG A 717 3.80 13.78 -2.57
C ARG A 717 4.87 14.63 -1.86
N GLN A 718 6.12 14.62 -2.34
CA GLN A 718 7.20 15.44 -1.79
C GLN A 718 7.07 16.91 -2.19
N ALA A 719 6.62 17.21 -3.42
CA ALA A 719 6.32 18.57 -3.85
C ALA A 719 5.20 19.20 -3.02
N ILE A 720 4.13 18.45 -2.78
CA ILE A 720 3.02 18.89 -1.94
C ILE A 720 3.49 19.05 -0.48
N PHE A 721 4.32 18.15 0.05
CA PHE A 721 4.89 18.27 1.41
C PHE A 721 5.77 19.52 1.56
N GLU A 722 6.63 19.78 0.60
CA GLU A 722 7.51 20.94 0.60
C GLU A 722 6.76 22.26 0.38
N LEU A 723 5.60 22.22 -0.30
CA LEU A 723 4.69 23.36 -0.43
C LEU A 723 3.98 23.64 0.89
N ALA A 724 3.41 22.63 1.53
CA ALA A 724 2.79 22.76 2.85
C ALA A 724 3.77 23.28 3.92
N SER A 725 5.01 22.78 3.90
CA SER A 725 6.14 23.26 4.72
C SER A 725 6.51 24.71 4.39
N ALA A 726 6.40 25.14 3.13
CA ALA A 726 6.62 26.53 2.75
C ALA A 726 5.49 27.46 3.22
N TYR A 727 4.22 27.01 3.16
CA TYR A 727 3.06 27.72 3.73
C TYR A 727 3.16 27.89 5.25
N GLU A 728 3.56 26.83 5.98
CA GLU A 728 3.83 26.90 7.42
C GLU A 728 4.89 27.97 7.74
N ARG A 729 5.98 28.05 6.95
CA ARG A 729 7.05 29.04 7.12
C ARG A 729 6.63 30.49 6.83
N ILE A 730 5.60 30.73 6.02
CA ILE A 730 5.02 32.07 5.84
C ILE A 730 3.83 32.34 6.77
N ASN A 731 3.53 31.43 7.71
CA ASN A 731 2.40 31.48 8.63
C ASN A 731 1.02 31.48 7.92
N ASP A 732 0.92 30.86 6.74
CA ASP A 732 -0.35 30.54 6.09
C ASP A 732 -0.81 29.14 6.53
N LEU A 733 -1.37 29.08 7.74
CA LEU A 733 -1.68 27.81 8.40
C LEU A 733 -2.87 27.08 7.76
N GLU A 734 -3.80 27.82 7.15
CA GLU A 734 -4.95 27.25 6.46
C GLU A 734 -4.50 26.58 5.15
N ALA A 735 -3.73 27.28 4.31
CA ALA A 735 -3.15 26.69 3.10
C ALA A 735 -2.18 25.54 3.42
N ALA A 736 -1.37 25.65 4.48
CA ALA A 736 -0.50 24.56 4.94
C ALA A 736 -1.31 23.31 5.33
N LEU A 737 -2.41 23.48 6.07
CA LEU A 737 -3.26 22.36 6.48
C LEU A 737 -3.95 21.70 5.28
N GLU A 738 -4.60 22.46 4.40
CA GLU A 738 -5.24 21.92 3.19
C GLU A 738 -4.23 21.14 2.33
N THR A 739 -3.01 21.67 2.19
CA THR A 739 -1.94 21.04 1.42
C THR A 739 -1.42 19.76 2.09
N TYR A 740 -1.28 19.71 3.41
CA TYR A 740 -0.91 18.48 4.14
C TYR A 740 -2.03 17.43 4.11
N ASP A 741 -3.29 17.85 4.24
CA ASP A 741 -4.43 16.94 4.20
C ASP A 741 -4.55 16.26 2.83
N PHE A 742 -4.31 16.99 1.74
CA PHE A 742 -4.24 16.42 0.40
C PHE A 742 -3.19 15.28 0.29
N ILE A 743 -2.05 15.35 1.00
CA ILE A 743 -1.05 14.26 1.05
C ILE A 743 -1.59 13.03 1.79
N ASN A 744 -2.34 13.26 2.88
CA ASN A 744 -2.93 12.18 3.68
C ASN A 744 -4.09 11.47 2.96
N GLU A 745 -4.68 12.07 1.93
CA GLU A 745 -5.70 11.47 1.07
C GLU A 745 -5.13 10.44 0.06
N PHE A 746 -3.82 10.47 -0.24
CA PHE A 746 -3.22 9.52 -1.18
C PHE A 746 -3.16 8.08 -0.61
N PRO A 747 -3.59 7.04 -1.37
CA PRO A 747 -3.55 5.66 -0.90
C PRO A 747 -2.17 5.10 -0.50
N GLN A 748 -2.18 4.45 0.67
CA GLN A 748 -1.48 3.22 1.10
C GLN A 748 0.05 3.02 0.89
N VAL A 749 0.90 3.97 1.29
CA VAL A 749 2.24 3.60 1.82
C VAL A 749 2.58 4.46 3.04
N THR A 750 2.91 3.82 4.17
CA THR A 750 3.48 4.51 5.35
C THR A 750 4.97 4.73 5.11
N THR A 751 5.34 5.93 4.69
CA THR A 751 6.74 6.37 4.50
C THR A 751 7.12 7.35 5.61
N PRO A 752 8.42 7.64 5.82
CA PRO A 752 8.84 8.72 6.73
C PRO A 752 8.18 10.06 6.39
N LEU A 753 7.97 10.35 5.09
CA LEU A 753 7.28 11.54 4.61
C LEU A 753 5.80 11.58 5.03
N THR A 754 5.04 10.49 4.86
CA THR A 754 3.62 10.46 5.30
C THR A 754 3.49 10.47 6.83
N THR A 755 4.48 9.91 7.53
CA THR A 755 4.59 9.99 9.00
C THR A 755 4.81 11.43 9.47
N ALA A 756 5.76 12.15 8.87
CA ALA A 756 6.03 13.56 9.14
C ALA A 756 4.84 14.47 8.75
N CYS A 757 4.18 14.18 7.63
CA CYS A 757 2.97 14.85 7.18
C CYS A 757 1.85 14.71 8.21
N SER A 758 1.56 13.48 8.67
CA SER A 758 0.56 13.24 9.71
C SER A 758 0.89 13.95 11.03
N LEU A 759 2.17 14.04 11.41
CA LEU A 759 2.59 14.80 12.60
C LEU A 759 2.30 16.30 12.45
N LYS A 760 2.65 16.88 11.29
CA LYS A 760 2.41 18.30 10.96
C LYS A 760 0.93 18.61 10.88
N THR A 761 0.15 17.74 10.25
CA THR A 761 -1.31 17.80 10.17
C THR A 761 -1.93 17.86 11.56
N ALA A 762 -1.55 16.95 12.46
CA ALA A 762 -2.07 16.92 13.83
C ALA A 762 -1.72 18.19 14.63
N LYS A 763 -0.47 18.68 14.50
CA LYS A 763 -0.01 19.95 15.10
C LYS A 763 -0.87 21.14 14.60
N LEU A 764 -1.00 21.31 13.27
CA LEU A 764 -1.72 22.43 12.65
C LEU A 764 -3.23 22.41 12.91
N ARG A 765 -3.88 21.24 12.77
CA ARG A 765 -5.31 21.08 13.12
C ARG A 765 -5.56 21.48 14.57
N PHE A 766 -4.68 21.12 15.50
CA PHE A 766 -4.82 21.59 16.88
C PHE A 766 -4.59 23.10 17.00
N GLU A 767 -3.60 23.67 16.34
CA GLU A 767 -3.33 25.11 16.43
C GLU A 767 -4.53 25.95 15.95
N LEU A 768 -5.06 25.64 14.77
CA LEU A 768 -6.21 26.30 14.14
C LEU A 768 -7.53 26.15 14.92
N LEU A 769 -7.68 25.13 15.77
CA LEU A 769 -8.90 24.95 16.55
C LEU A 769 -9.18 26.14 17.49
N ASP A 770 -10.41 26.61 17.41
CA ASP A 770 -10.96 27.66 18.26
C ASP A 770 -10.76 27.34 19.76
N LYS A 771 -10.43 28.35 20.59
CA LYS A 771 -10.17 28.13 22.04
C LYS A 771 -11.35 27.51 22.79
N LYS A 772 -12.57 27.63 22.26
CA LYS A 772 -13.79 27.01 22.78
C LYS A 772 -13.95 25.54 22.37
N ASN A 773 -13.36 25.14 21.24
CA ASN A 773 -13.46 23.80 20.67
C ASN A 773 -12.35 22.87 21.20
N LYS A 774 -11.25 23.44 21.71
CA LYS A 774 -10.16 22.77 22.44
C LYS A 774 -10.65 22.14 23.77
N THR A 775 -11.45 21.08 23.66
CA THR A 775 -12.04 20.31 24.77
C THR A 775 -11.98 18.81 24.46
N GLU A 776 -11.88 17.97 25.49
CA GLU A 776 -11.74 16.51 25.33
C GLU A 776 -12.96 15.78 24.75
N LYS A 777 -14.09 16.49 24.60
CA LYS A 777 -15.34 15.95 24.04
C LYS A 777 -15.58 16.38 22.58
N ASN A 778 -14.75 17.27 22.04
CA ASN A 778 -14.83 17.67 20.64
C ASN A 778 -14.23 16.56 19.76
N GLY A 779 -14.91 16.23 18.65
CA GLY A 779 -14.53 15.13 17.76
C GLY A 779 -13.19 15.35 17.06
N ASP A 780 -12.89 16.60 16.69
CA ASP A 780 -11.67 17.01 16.00
C ASP A 780 -10.45 16.84 16.93
N VAL A 781 -10.59 17.26 18.20
CA VAL A 781 -9.59 17.02 19.26
C VAL A 781 -9.34 15.53 19.47
N ILE A 782 -10.40 14.71 19.48
CA ILE A 782 -10.26 13.24 19.60
C ILE A 782 -9.51 12.69 18.38
N GLN A 783 -9.82 13.11 17.15
CA GLN A 783 -9.07 12.71 15.96
C GLN A 783 -7.59 13.10 16.02
N ILE A 784 -7.26 14.32 16.44
CA ILE A 784 -5.88 14.77 16.60
C ILE A 784 -5.12 13.91 17.62
N LEU A 785 -5.73 13.65 18.78
CA LEU A 785 -5.13 12.79 19.81
C LEU A 785 -4.93 11.36 19.31
N ASN A 786 -5.87 10.82 18.52
CA ASN A 786 -5.72 9.52 17.87
C ASN A 786 -4.55 9.52 16.88
N GLN A 787 -4.39 10.57 16.07
CA GLN A 787 -3.31 10.70 15.07
C GLN A 787 -1.93 10.83 15.73
N LEU A 788 -1.80 11.58 16.84
CA LEU A 788 -0.53 11.65 17.57
C LEU A 788 -0.19 10.33 18.28
N LYS A 789 -1.19 9.67 18.89
CA LYS A 789 -0.98 8.36 19.54
C LYS A 789 -0.68 7.28 18.50
N ASP A 790 -1.24 7.39 17.30
CA ASP A 790 -0.88 6.58 16.14
C ASP A 790 0.60 6.74 15.78
N LEU A 791 1.09 7.97 15.68
CA LEU A 791 2.49 8.20 15.35
C LEU A 791 3.41 7.69 16.47
N GLN A 792 3.06 7.90 17.75
CA GLN A 792 3.84 7.41 18.90
C GLN A 792 4.00 5.87 18.89
N ILE A 793 2.95 5.13 18.53
CA ILE A 793 2.95 3.66 18.63
C ILE A 793 3.62 3.00 17.40
N ARG A 794 3.57 3.61 16.21
CA ARG A 794 4.29 3.19 14.99
C ARG A 794 5.79 3.54 15.03
N LYS A 795 6.44 3.29 16.17
CA LYS A 795 7.88 3.54 16.36
C LYS A 795 8.70 2.71 15.38
N ASN A 796 9.42 3.40 14.49
CA ASN A 796 10.30 2.85 13.48
C ASN A 796 11.57 3.69 13.48
N PRO A 797 12.78 3.10 13.65
CA PRO A 797 14.04 3.84 13.61
C PRO A 797 14.25 4.62 12.30
N LEU A 798 13.71 4.16 11.17
CA LEU A 798 13.78 4.87 9.89
C LEU A 798 12.87 6.11 9.82
N SER A 799 11.97 6.29 10.80
CA SER A 799 11.09 7.45 10.96
C SER A 799 11.43 8.28 12.21
N GLU A 800 12.66 8.14 12.75
CA GLU A 800 13.18 9.06 13.76
C GLU A 800 13.22 10.51 13.21
N PRO A 801 12.86 11.54 14.00
CA PRO A 801 12.36 11.51 15.38
C PRO A 801 10.82 11.48 15.51
N CYS A 802 10.07 11.31 14.41
CA CYS A 802 8.65 11.69 14.30
C CYS A 802 7.73 11.08 15.38
N HIS A 803 7.99 9.85 15.81
CA HIS A 803 7.18 9.15 16.80
C HIS A 803 7.51 9.56 18.25
N LEU A 804 8.75 9.97 18.53
CA LEU A 804 9.15 10.59 19.79
C LEU A 804 8.57 12.00 19.92
N GLU A 805 8.60 12.77 18.83
CA GLU A 805 7.90 14.07 18.76
C GLU A 805 6.40 13.91 18.99
N ALA A 806 5.75 12.93 18.35
CA ALA A 806 4.32 12.70 18.49
C ALA A 806 3.89 12.37 19.92
N GLY A 807 4.69 11.56 20.64
CA GLY A 807 4.48 11.27 22.06
C GLY A 807 4.61 12.51 22.96
N LEU A 808 5.62 13.35 22.70
CA LEU A 808 5.79 14.63 23.39
C LEU A 808 4.63 15.59 23.11
N GLU A 809 4.18 15.71 21.85
CA GLU A 809 3.02 16.53 21.52
C GLU A 809 1.72 15.99 22.11
N TYR A 810 1.48 14.68 22.11
CA TYR A 810 0.32 14.09 22.78
C TYR A 810 0.25 14.50 24.26
N ALA A 811 1.38 14.45 24.98
CA ALA A 811 1.47 14.92 26.35
C ALA A 811 1.18 16.44 26.49
N LYS A 812 1.72 17.28 25.59
CA LYS A 812 1.45 18.74 25.57
C LYS A 812 -0.02 19.06 25.27
N LEU A 813 -0.67 18.35 24.34
CA LEU A 813 -2.08 18.54 24.01
C LEU A 813 -2.97 18.14 25.19
N ARG A 814 -2.72 16.98 25.81
CA ARG A 814 -3.44 16.53 27.00
C ARG A 814 -3.27 17.47 28.20
N MET A 815 -2.08 18.05 28.38
CA MET A 815 -1.86 19.14 29.34
C MET A 815 -2.71 20.37 28.99
N THR A 816 -2.77 20.75 27.73
CA THR A 816 -3.50 21.96 27.27
C THR A 816 -5.01 21.83 27.45
N LEU A 817 -5.55 20.63 27.21
CA LEU A 817 -6.98 20.29 27.36
C LEU A 817 -7.44 20.10 28.82
N ALA A 818 -6.50 19.95 29.76
CA ALA A 818 -6.81 19.79 31.17
C ALA A 818 -7.26 21.11 31.83
N GLN A 819 -8.06 21.00 32.90
CA GLN A 819 -8.33 22.12 33.80
C GLN A 819 -7.02 22.65 34.41
N ASP A 820 -6.92 23.96 34.66
CA ASP A 820 -5.66 24.61 35.10
C ASP A 820 -5.03 23.95 36.35
N SER A 821 -5.85 23.44 37.27
CA SER A 821 -5.42 22.71 38.47
C SER A 821 -4.81 21.32 38.21
N ALA A 822 -5.09 20.73 37.03
CA ALA A 822 -4.69 19.38 36.66
C ALA A 822 -3.67 19.34 35.50
N LYS A 823 -3.18 20.49 35.01
CA LYS A 823 -2.25 20.56 33.88
C LYS A 823 -0.94 19.85 34.16
N ASP A 824 -0.27 20.20 35.25
CA ASP A 824 1.03 19.61 35.60
C ASP A 824 0.92 18.13 35.98
N SER A 825 -0.19 17.69 36.59
CA SER A 825 -0.40 16.30 36.96
C SER A 825 -0.72 15.42 35.74
N ARG A 826 -1.53 15.89 34.80
CA ARG A 826 -1.69 15.21 33.50
C ARG A 826 -0.40 15.21 32.69
N TYR A 827 0.30 16.33 32.59
CA TYR A 827 1.55 16.38 31.82
C TYR A 827 2.58 15.39 32.38
N LEU A 828 2.75 15.35 33.72
CA LEU A 828 3.62 14.35 34.35
C LEU A 828 3.15 12.92 34.09
N PHE A 829 1.85 12.64 34.22
CA PHE A 829 1.29 11.32 33.94
C PHE A 829 1.63 10.86 32.52
N PHE A 830 1.40 11.71 31.51
CA PHE A 830 1.70 11.38 30.11
C PHE A 830 3.20 11.32 29.80
N LEU A 831 4.05 12.12 30.45
CA LEU A 831 5.52 12.01 30.32
C LEU A 831 6.05 10.71 30.96
N ILE A 832 5.54 10.31 32.13
CA ILE A 832 5.90 9.03 32.75
C ILE A 832 5.44 7.88 31.86
N ARG A 833 4.21 7.90 31.34
CA ARG A 833 3.72 6.92 30.36
C ARG A 833 4.60 6.88 29.11
N LEU A 834 4.99 8.04 28.58
CA LEU A 834 5.91 8.13 27.44
C LEU A 834 7.26 7.44 27.75
N LYS A 835 7.86 7.72 28.91
CA LYS A 835 9.11 7.04 29.31
C LYS A 835 8.89 5.53 29.46
N GLU A 836 7.86 5.10 30.18
CA GLU A 836 7.51 3.69 30.34
C GLU A 836 7.34 2.97 28.98
N ASP A 837 6.62 3.59 28.04
CA ASP A 837 6.38 3.07 26.67
C ASP A 837 7.67 2.86 25.86
N PHE A 838 8.72 3.65 26.10
CA PHE A 838 10.00 3.60 25.39
C PHE A 838 11.14 2.94 26.16
N THR A 839 11.04 2.77 27.50
CA THR A 839 12.05 2.08 28.33
C THR A 839 11.59 0.75 28.88
N SER A 840 10.35 0.30 28.63
CA SER A 840 9.88 -1.03 29.03
C SER A 840 10.68 -2.12 28.32
N GLU A 841 11.48 -2.86 29.09
CA GLU A 841 12.20 -4.06 28.63
C GLU A 841 11.25 -5.23 28.31
N GLU A 842 10.02 -5.21 28.84
CA GLU A 842 9.01 -6.26 28.65
C GLU A 842 8.24 -6.14 27.31
N ASP A 843 8.28 -4.98 26.65
CA ASP A 843 7.56 -4.72 25.39
C ASP A 843 8.29 -5.32 24.18
N PRO A 844 7.73 -6.32 23.46
CA PRO A 844 8.38 -6.93 22.29
C PRO A 844 8.65 -5.92 21.16
N MET A 845 7.82 -4.87 21.03
CA MET A 845 8.06 -3.81 20.04
C MET A 845 9.22 -2.90 20.46
N ASN A 846 9.44 -2.65 21.76
CA ASN A 846 10.68 -2.02 22.21
C ASN A 846 11.88 -2.89 21.88
N GLN A 847 11.82 -4.20 22.15
CA GLN A 847 12.94 -5.11 21.87
C GLN A 847 13.29 -5.15 20.37
N SER A 848 12.28 -5.21 19.49
CA SER A 848 12.47 -5.14 18.04
C SER A 848 13.02 -3.78 17.58
N TYR A 849 12.41 -2.69 18.05
CA TYR A 849 12.86 -1.32 17.83
C TYR A 849 14.33 -1.13 18.24
N PHE A 850 14.71 -1.52 19.47
CA PHE A 850 16.09 -1.43 19.97
C PHE A 850 17.07 -2.34 19.24
N LYS A 851 16.62 -3.46 18.67
CA LYS A 851 17.47 -4.36 17.89
C LYS A 851 17.88 -3.69 16.57
N VAL A 852 16.93 -3.05 15.88
CA VAL A 852 17.21 -2.26 14.66
C VAL A 852 17.97 -0.97 15.01
N LEU A 853 17.58 -0.28 16.09
CA LEU A 853 18.25 0.93 16.56
C LEU A 853 19.75 0.70 16.85
N LYS A 854 20.13 -0.46 17.42
CA LYS A 854 21.54 -0.83 17.63
C LYS A 854 22.34 -1.04 16.34
N GLN A 855 21.69 -1.20 15.21
CA GLN A 855 22.31 -1.30 13.88
C GLN A 855 22.45 0.07 13.20
N GLU A 856 21.68 1.07 13.66
CA GLU A 856 21.55 2.42 13.09
C GLU A 856 22.10 3.47 14.08
N PRO A 857 23.41 3.74 14.12
CA PRO A 857 24.05 4.50 15.21
C PRO A 857 23.60 5.97 15.29
N THR A 858 23.28 6.60 14.16
CA THR A 858 22.71 7.96 14.09
C THR A 858 21.35 8.02 14.77
N GLN A 859 20.48 7.05 14.48
CA GLN A 859 19.14 6.89 15.03
C GLN A 859 19.22 6.53 16.53
N ALA A 860 20.18 5.69 16.94
CA ALA A 860 20.44 5.39 18.35
C ALA A 860 20.87 6.64 19.14
N SER A 861 21.72 7.49 18.55
CA SER A 861 22.09 8.78 19.11
C SER A 861 20.87 9.70 19.24
N CYS A 862 20.03 9.75 18.20
CA CYS A 862 18.78 10.51 18.21
C CYS A 862 17.85 10.09 19.36
N TYR A 863 17.50 8.80 19.44
CA TYR A 863 16.69 8.25 20.52
C TYR A 863 17.26 8.54 21.91
N THR A 864 18.58 8.39 22.09
CA THR A 864 19.26 8.63 23.37
C THR A 864 19.13 10.08 23.81
N ALA A 865 19.24 11.03 22.88
CA ALA A 865 19.03 12.44 23.14
C ALA A 865 17.57 12.74 23.54
N TYR A 866 16.60 12.17 22.83
CA TYR A 866 15.17 12.33 23.14
C TYR A 866 14.77 11.73 24.49
N MET A 867 15.25 10.53 24.86
CA MET A 867 14.96 9.96 26.18
C MET A 867 15.63 10.74 27.32
N LYS A 868 16.83 11.28 27.09
CA LYS A 868 17.49 12.18 28.05
C LYS A 868 16.66 13.45 28.29
N TYR A 869 16.03 13.99 27.24
CA TYR A 869 15.08 15.10 27.35
C TYR A 869 13.81 14.72 28.13
N VAL A 870 13.17 13.58 27.79
CA VAL A 870 11.97 13.09 28.51
C VAL A 870 12.24 12.92 30.01
N GLU A 871 13.39 12.36 30.39
CA GLU A 871 13.76 12.22 31.81
C GLU A 871 13.97 13.58 32.49
N ALA A 872 14.62 14.52 31.82
CA ALA A 872 14.79 15.88 32.35
C ALA A 872 13.44 16.59 32.55
N GLU A 873 12.49 16.39 31.65
CA GLU A 873 11.12 16.93 31.76
C GLU A 873 10.33 16.31 32.92
N ILE A 874 10.40 14.98 33.10
CA ILE A 874 9.77 14.28 34.24
C ILE A 874 10.29 14.87 35.56
N LEU A 875 11.61 14.96 35.70
CA LEU A 875 12.26 15.52 36.89
C LEU A 875 11.89 17.00 37.10
N ARG A 876 11.79 17.80 36.03
CA ARG A 876 11.37 19.21 36.09
C ARG A 876 9.93 19.37 36.60
N ILE A 877 9.00 18.54 36.14
CA ILE A 877 7.59 18.61 36.58
C ILE A 877 7.40 18.02 37.99
N GLN A 878 8.11 16.94 38.33
CA GLN A 878 8.13 16.41 39.71
C GLN A 878 8.66 17.44 40.70
N ALA A 879 9.75 18.15 40.38
CA ALA A 879 10.25 19.26 41.20
C ALA A 879 9.17 20.35 41.40
N LYS A 880 8.40 20.69 40.35
CA LYS A 880 7.30 21.65 40.42
C LYS A 880 6.16 21.17 41.35
N GLN A 881 5.78 19.90 41.28
CA GLN A 881 4.76 19.31 42.16
C GLN A 881 5.23 19.27 43.62
N LEU A 882 6.46 18.83 43.88
CA LEU A 882 7.05 18.79 45.23
C LEU A 882 7.14 20.20 45.86
N LEU A 883 7.41 21.25 45.07
CA LEU A 883 7.31 22.64 45.55
C LEU A 883 5.88 23.03 45.95
N SER A 884 4.85 22.56 45.23
CA SER A 884 3.44 22.78 45.59
C SER A 884 3.01 22.00 46.85
N GLU A 885 3.63 20.84 47.11
CA GLU A 885 3.48 20.05 48.35
C GLU A 885 4.37 20.53 49.52
N HIS A 886 5.10 21.65 49.33
CA HIS A 886 6.05 22.23 50.28
C HIS A 886 7.32 21.39 50.59
N LYS A 887 7.62 20.35 49.81
CA LYS A 887 8.83 19.50 49.92
C LYS A 887 10.03 20.12 49.17
N LYS A 888 10.58 21.20 49.72
CA LYS A 888 11.58 22.05 49.03
C LYS A 888 12.93 21.37 48.74
N GLU A 889 13.40 20.48 49.62
CA GLU A 889 14.72 19.86 49.48
C GLU A 889 14.74 18.82 48.34
N GLU A 890 13.77 17.90 48.33
CA GLU A 890 13.57 16.93 47.25
C GLU A 890 13.40 17.62 45.88
N ALA A 891 12.63 18.72 45.84
CA ALA A 891 12.45 19.50 44.62
C ALA A 891 13.75 20.12 44.09
N ALA A 892 14.65 20.56 44.97
CA ALA A 892 15.93 21.14 44.56
C ALA A 892 16.87 20.10 43.93
N GLU A 893 16.89 18.88 44.48
CA GLU A 893 17.66 17.76 43.92
C GLU A 893 17.16 17.40 42.50
N TYR A 894 15.85 17.29 42.31
CA TYR A 894 15.24 16.95 41.02
C TYR A 894 15.47 18.07 39.99
N LYS A 895 15.39 19.34 40.42
CA LYS A 895 15.73 20.51 39.58
C LYS A 895 17.20 20.45 39.10
N GLN A 896 18.14 20.08 39.96
CA GLN A 896 19.56 20.00 39.61
C GLN A 896 19.84 18.88 38.61
N LYS A 897 19.22 17.71 38.78
CA LYS A 897 19.34 16.58 37.85
C LYS A 897 18.79 16.93 36.47
N ALA A 898 17.61 17.56 36.39
CA ALA A 898 17.01 18.02 35.13
C ALA A 898 17.92 19.01 34.38
N LEU A 899 18.50 19.98 35.10
CA LEU A 899 19.41 20.98 34.52
C LEU A 899 20.68 20.34 33.94
N ALA A 900 21.25 19.33 34.61
CA ALA A 900 22.45 18.64 34.13
C ALA A 900 22.19 17.91 32.80
N LEU A 901 21.11 17.14 32.71
CA LEU A 901 20.73 16.41 31.50
C LEU A 901 20.44 17.34 30.31
N LEU A 902 19.74 18.45 30.53
CA LEU A 902 19.44 19.42 29.47
C LEU A 902 20.67 20.21 29.00
N THR A 903 21.60 20.52 29.91
CA THR A 903 22.84 21.24 29.53
C THR A 903 23.76 20.37 28.67
N GLU A 904 23.71 19.04 28.82
CA GLU A 904 24.39 18.10 27.94
C GLU A 904 23.81 18.10 26.52
N LEU A 905 22.49 18.28 26.39
CA LEU A 905 21.76 18.33 25.11
C LEU A 905 21.82 19.70 24.39
N ASP A 906 22.11 20.79 25.11
CA ASP A 906 22.13 22.19 24.61
C ASP A 906 23.26 22.45 23.58
N GLY A 907 24.21 21.52 23.44
CA GLY A 907 25.30 21.58 22.45
C GLY A 907 24.93 20.96 21.09
N ALA A 908 25.95 20.65 20.28
CA ALA A 908 25.80 19.97 18.98
C ALA A 908 25.36 18.49 19.08
N GLN A 909 24.66 18.10 20.15
CA GLN A 909 24.18 16.74 20.41
C GLN A 909 22.65 16.59 20.21
N ALA A 910 21.91 17.68 20.00
CA ALA A 910 20.53 17.58 19.57
C ALA A 910 20.46 17.05 18.12
N PRO A 911 19.67 16.01 17.82
CA PRO A 911 19.62 15.33 16.52
C PRO A 911 18.58 15.94 15.56
N SER A 912 17.88 16.99 15.98
CA SER A 912 16.77 17.60 15.25
C SER A 912 16.47 19.00 15.77
N GLU A 913 15.96 19.87 14.89
CA GLU A 913 15.59 21.24 15.22
C GLU A 913 14.54 21.29 16.35
N TYR A 914 13.51 20.43 16.28
CA TYR A 914 12.45 20.37 17.29
C TYR A 914 13.00 20.03 18.69
N LEU A 915 13.89 19.03 18.82
CA LEU A 915 14.47 18.70 20.13
C LEU A 915 15.28 19.88 20.68
N HIS A 916 16.05 20.55 19.83
CA HIS A 916 16.82 21.72 20.25
C HIS A 916 15.92 22.85 20.76
N GLN A 917 14.86 23.19 20.02
CA GLN A 917 13.88 24.20 20.44
C GLN A 917 13.24 23.85 21.80
N GLU A 918 12.90 22.58 22.02
CA GLU A 918 12.34 22.09 23.28
C GLU A 918 13.35 22.06 24.44
N VAL A 919 14.61 21.65 24.21
CA VAL A 919 15.70 21.71 25.19
C VAL A 919 15.95 23.15 25.66
N VAL A 920 16.08 24.10 24.72
CA VAL A 920 16.26 25.54 25.00
C VAL A 920 15.09 26.11 25.80
N LYS A 921 13.86 25.73 25.45
CA LYS A 921 12.62 26.10 26.16
C LYS A 921 12.59 25.55 27.59
N SER A 922 12.97 24.29 27.81
CA SER A 922 13.00 23.69 29.14
C SER A 922 14.12 24.23 30.02
N LEU A 923 15.29 24.53 29.46
CA LEU A 923 16.36 25.25 30.15
C LEU A 923 15.90 26.64 30.61
N LYS A 924 15.14 27.35 29.77
CA LYS A 924 14.52 28.64 30.11
C LYS A 924 13.43 28.54 31.19
N LEU A 925 12.77 27.39 31.33
CA LEU A 925 11.79 27.13 32.39
C LEU A 925 12.42 26.66 33.71
N LEU A 926 13.66 26.17 33.67
CA LEU A 926 14.43 25.76 34.86
C LEU A 926 15.26 26.89 35.45
N ARG A 927 15.85 27.76 34.64
CA ARG A 927 16.67 28.90 35.09
C ARG A 927 15.80 29.94 35.81
#